data_AF-A0ABD6E799-F1
#
_entry.id   AF-A0ABD6E799-F1
#
_cell.length_a   1.000
_cell.length_b   1.000
_cell.length_c   1.000
_cell.angle_alpha   90.00
_cell.angle_beta   90.00
_cell.angle_gamma   90.00
#
_symmetry.space_group_name_H-M   'P 1'
#
loop_
_entity.id
_entity.type
_entity.pdbx_description
1 polymer ?
#
loop_
_entity_poly.entity_id
_entity_poly.type
_entity_poly.pdbx_seq_one_letter_code
_entity_poly.pdbx_strand_id
1 'polypeptide(L)'
;IYQENIFINKSITLIGENKNNTFIIGNHITDVINISNQGVEVSDFTIQNSGNSGRDAGIKILSDNVNIFNNNIINNTIGVFIEFSSDCNIQYNFIHSNKDSGIHILSSYKIIILSNEIYNNRWGIFSVSSINNTIEKNDIYSNKLYGIWLLRGCFGNTIQHNTLYMNNEYGICLNLFSGYNVIYNNSVSYSNYCGINIGNYWPCDGNSIIENKIYQNLNLGIFIQDSSENFISRNIFINNTIDASFNNCYDNIWEYNYWNKSRNFPKAIHGKFNMIPWLNFDWNPETQPYNISKNIKYLDYDNKKFKLNEKNNENINLPSIFSWRDINGVDFTPPIKNQNPAPTCEAYALCASIETVVQYQVGYPFGCDLSEAHLFFLSGGTCDWGVDIQKTVEYLIEQGVPDEGSYPDPHRPYDSLYESVSDWENRTIKIKEWGWVNNDIESIKQALIKYGPLVICQMTRKDLDNYNNGIYMPKISSPIQRGHVVTIIGYDDNQRCFTIRNSGGDNWGEKGYFRISYDSFNPYYSFIYPFYGGTGILYIDGVYGNLMPDVPKIEIITPKIYHTYLFNNEIETIFKRVSTIQRAAPRIFGELTINVDTLNTNMVEFLLDGVVQHIDEDVPFQWDCKTSKGLHTIEVIAHNDKSISKDIIDVFVVI
;
A
#
# COMPACT_ATOMS: atom_id res chain seq x y z
N ILE A 1 -24.11 -33.17 27.14
CA ILE A 1 -23.02 -32.63 27.99
C ILE A 1 -21.89 -33.65 27.95
N TYR A 2 -20.70 -33.22 27.54
CA TYR A 2 -19.48 -34.01 27.43
C TYR A 2 -18.50 -33.50 28.50
N GLN A 3 -18.01 -34.37 29.37
CA GLN A 3 -17.07 -34.04 30.45
C GLN A 3 -15.73 -34.69 30.15
N GLU A 4 -15.00 -34.11 29.21
CA GLU A 4 -13.75 -34.66 28.68
C GLU A 4 -12.87 -33.56 28.10
N ASN A 5 -11.62 -33.91 27.82
CA ASN A 5 -10.66 -33.09 27.09
C ASN A 5 -10.43 -33.77 25.72
N ILE A 6 -10.74 -33.06 24.63
CA ILE A 6 -10.71 -33.62 23.27
C ILE A 6 -9.36 -33.32 22.62
N PHE A 7 -8.71 -34.36 22.10
CA PHE A 7 -7.49 -34.23 21.30
C PHE A 7 -7.76 -34.59 19.84
N ILE A 8 -7.71 -33.59 18.97
CA ILE A 8 -7.96 -33.73 17.53
C ILE A 8 -6.62 -33.79 16.79
N ASN A 9 -6.25 -35.00 16.37
CA ASN A 9 -5.02 -35.27 15.62
C ASN A 9 -5.28 -35.78 14.19
N LYS A 10 -6.52 -35.60 13.70
CA LYS A 10 -6.97 -35.93 12.35
C LYS A 10 -7.82 -34.78 11.83
N SER A 11 -7.81 -34.56 10.51
CA SER A 11 -8.75 -33.65 9.86
C SER A 11 -10.18 -34.16 10.06
N ILE A 12 -11.00 -33.34 10.71
CA ILE A 12 -12.38 -33.68 11.06
C ILE A 12 -13.19 -32.39 11.31
N THR A 13 -14.48 -32.45 10.99
CA THR A 13 -15.45 -31.44 11.38
C THR A 13 -16.21 -31.92 12.62
N LEU A 14 -16.13 -31.16 13.71
CA LEU A 14 -16.85 -31.39 14.96
C LEU A 14 -18.00 -30.38 15.07
N ILE A 15 -19.24 -30.86 15.02
CA ILE A 15 -20.45 -30.03 15.01
C ILE A 15 -21.32 -30.41 16.21
N GLY A 16 -21.66 -29.43 17.04
CA GLY A 16 -22.63 -29.59 18.12
C GLY A 16 -24.05 -29.47 17.59
N GLU A 17 -25.01 -30.11 18.26
CA GLU A 17 -26.42 -29.99 17.85
C GLU A 17 -26.92 -28.54 17.99
N ASN A 18 -26.50 -27.88 19.06
CA ASN A 18 -26.81 -26.47 19.34
C ASN A 18 -25.89 -25.93 20.46
N LYS A 19 -25.24 -24.79 20.22
CA LYS A 19 -24.29 -24.20 21.17
C LYS A 19 -24.88 -23.91 22.55
N ASN A 20 -26.18 -23.68 22.66
CA ASN A 20 -26.85 -23.37 23.93
C ASN A 20 -27.14 -24.60 24.81
N ASN A 21 -27.05 -25.82 24.26
CA ASN A 21 -27.32 -27.06 25.00
C ASN A 21 -26.26 -28.16 24.82
N THR A 22 -25.29 -27.97 23.91
CA THR A 22 -24.21 -28.92 23.61
C THR A 22 -22.92 -28.44 24.27
N PHE A 23 -22.60 -29.00 25.44
CA PHE A 23 -21.49 -28.55 26.26
C PHE A 23 -20.30 -29.51 26.20
N ILE A 24 -19.08 -28.99 26.08
CA ILE A 24 -17.82 -29.69 26.35
C ILE A 24 -17.15 -29.03 27.56
N ILE A 25 -16.90 -29.81 28.61
CA ILE A 25 -16.44 -29.32 29.91
C ILE A 25 -15.09 -29.97 30.26
N GLY A 26 -14.02 -29.17 30.32
CA GLY A 26 -12.65 -29.66 30.51
C GLY A 26 -12.23 -29.94 31.96
N ASN A 27 -13.15 -29.83 32.92
CA ASN A 27 -12.98 -30.17 34.34
C ASN A 27 -11.76 -29.55 35.05
N HIS A 28 -11.28 -28.40 34.57
CA HIS A 28 -10.11 -27.69 35.10
C HIS A 28 -8.79 -28.48 35.04
N ILE A 29 -8.68 -29.42 34.09
CA ILE A 29 -7.49 -30.28 33.96
C ILE A 29 -6.46 -29.66 33.01
N THR A 30 -6.84 -29.42 31.75
CA THR A 30 -5.98 -28.92 30.66
C THR A 30 -6.85 -28.22 29.61
N ASP A 31 -6.37 -28.08 28.37
CA ASP A 31 -7.17 -27.61 27.23
C ASP A 31 -8.49 -28.38 27.11
N VAL A 32 -9.60 -27.70 26.82
CA VAL A 32 -10.88 -28.41 26.61
C VAL A 32 -10.87 -29.12 25.25
N ILE A 33 -10.42 -28.42 24.20
CA ILE A 33 -10.16 -28.97 22.87
C ILE A 33 -8.73 -28.59 22.46
N ASN A 34 -7.93 -29.58 22.05
CA ASN A 34 -6.58 -29.37 21.53
C ASN A 34 -6.50 -29.92 20.09
N ILE A 35 -6.16 -29.04 19.15
CA ILE A 35 -6.16 -29.30 17.71
C ILE A 35 -4.71 -29.30 17.22
N SER A 36 -4.27 -30.43 16.68
CA SER A 36 -2.89 -30.68 16.22
C SER A 36 -2.83 -31.19 14.77
N ASN A 37 -3.94 -31.08 14.03
CA ASN A 37 -4.01 -31.44 12.63
C ASN A 37 -4.82 -30.38 11.86
N GLN A 38 -4.53 -30.24 10.57
CA GLN A 38 -5.10 -29.25 9.68
C GLN A 38 -6.47 -29.67 9.16
N GLY A 39 -7.21 -28.72 8.59
CA GLY A 39 -8.55 -28.97 8.04
C GLY A 39 -9.52 -29.44 9.12
N VAL A 40 -9.42 -28.84 10.31
CA VAL A 40 -10.30 -29.12 11.44
C VAL A 40 -11.30 -28.00 11.57
N GLU A 41 -12.55 -28.36 11.82
CA GLU A 41 -13.62 -27.40 12.05
C GLU A 41 -14.32 -27.70 13.36
N VAL A 42 -14.64 -26.67 14.14
CA VAL A 42 -15.38 -26.81 15.40
C VAL A 42 -16.51 -25.78 15.43
N SER A 43 -17.75 -26.25 15.55
CA SER A 43 -18.92 -25.37 15.63
C SER A 43 -20.01 -25.85 16.57
N ASP A 44 -20.85 -24.89 17.00
CA ASP A 44 -22.11 -25.15 17.69
C ASP A 44 -21.97 -25.80 19.09
N PHE A 45 -20.88 -25.52 19.79
CA PHE A 45 -20.66 -25.94 21.19
C PHE A 45 -20.63 -24.78 22.18
N THR A 46 -20.97 -25.06 23.44
CA THR A 46 -20.43 -24.33 24.59
C THR A 46 -19.18 -25.06 25.12
N ILE A 47 -18.05 -24.38 25.18
CA ILE A 47 -16.74 -24.92 25.55
C ILE A 47 -16.24 -24.20 26.80
N GLN A 48 -16.06 -24.92 27.91
CA GLN A 48 -15.80 -24.30 29.20
C GLN A 48 -14.95 -25.11 30.17
N ASN A 49 -14.45 -24.41 31.20
CA ASN A 49 -13.71 -24.97 32.33
C ASN A 49 -12.40 -25.67 31.92
N SER A 50 -11.57 -25.01 31.10
CA SER A 50 -10.19 -25.41 30.88
C SER A 50 -9.37 -25.43 32.18
N GLY A 51 -8.17 -26.00 32.11
CA GLY A 51 -7.15 -25.91 33.14
C GLY A 51 -6.75 -24.47 33.51
N ASN A 52 -5.98 -24.35 34.58
CA ASN A 52 -5.61 -23.07 35.22
C ASN A 52 -4.18 -22.59 34.88
N SER A 53 -3.42 -23.35 34.09
CA SER A 53 -2.10 -22.92 33.60
C SER A 53 -2.27 -21.73 32.65
N GLY A 54 -1.28 -20.83 32.62
CA GLY A 54 -1.29 -19.66 31.73
C GLY A 54 -1.25 -19.99 30.22
N ARG A 55 -1.26 -21.27 29.85
CA ARG A 55 -1.30 -21.77 28.47
C ARG A 55 -2.47 -22.73 28.20
N ASP A 56 -3.33 -22.98 29.19
CA ASP A 56 -4.52 -23.82 29.01
C ASP A 56 -5.63 -22.99 28.36
N ALA A 57 -6.34 -23.58 27.40
CA ALA A 57 -7.38 -22.90 26.64
C ALA A 57 -8.70 -23.67 26.55
N GLY A 58 -9.80 -22.97 26.26
CA GLY A 58 -11.03 -23.60 25.78
C GLY A 58 -10.75 -24.35 24.48
N ILE A 59 -10.13 -23.66 23.52
CA ILE A 59 -9.67 -24.27 22.27
C ILE A 59 -8.22 -23.89 22.04
N LYS A 60 -7.35 -24.88 21.92
CA LYS A 60 -5.94 -24.69 21.55
C LYS A 60 -5.69 -25.18 20.14
N ILE A 61 -5.11 -24.33 19.32
CA ILE A 61 -4.79 -24.56 17.91
C ILE A 61 -3.27 -24.56 17.74
N LEU A 62 -2.75 -25.69 17.25
CA LEU A 62 -1.32 -25.94 17.00
C LEU A 62 -1.10 -26.43 15.57
N SER A 63 -1.99 -26.06 14.65
CA SER A 63 -1.97 -26.49 13.26
C SER A 63 -2.64 -25.45 12.36
N ASP A 64 -2.26 -25.47 11.09
CA ASP A 64 -2.78 -24.57 10.06
C ASP A 64 -4.19 -24.98 9.59
N ASN A 65 -4.88 -24.05 8.91
CA ASN A 65 -6.17 -24.30 8.26
C ASN A 65 -7.24 -24.87 9.21
N VAL A 66 -7.49 -24.17 10.31
CA VAL A 66 -8.49 -24.53 11.32
C VAL A 66 -9.61 -23.49 11.37
N ASN A 67 -10.86 -23.94 11.33
CA ASN A 67 -12.04 -23.08 11.39
C ASN A 67 -12.78 -23.26 12.72
N ILE A 68 -12.87 -22.21 13.52
CA ILE A 68 -13.66 -22.19 14.76
C ILE A 68 -14.81 -21.21 14.57
N PHE A 69 -16.05 -21.71 14.54
CA PHE A 69 -17.18 -20.83 14.28
C PHE A 69 -18.44 -21.12 15.08
N ASN A 70 -19.20 -20.08 15.40
CA ASN A 70 -20.49 -20.16 16.09
C ASN A 70 -20.47 -20.93 17.44
N ASN A 71 -19.41 -20.77 18.24
CA ASN A 71 -19.32 -21.37 19.57
C ASN A 71 -19.54 -20.34 20.69
N ASN A 72 -19.90 -20.84 21.88
CA ASN A 72 -19.81 -20.10 23.14
C ASN A 72 -18.56 -20.58 23.90
N ILE A 73 -17.54 -19.75 24.06
CA ILE A 73 -16.25 -20.12 24.65
C ILE A 73 -16.06 -19.34 25.94
N ILE A 74 -16.35 -20.00 27.08
CA ILE A 74 -16.63 -19.33 28.35
C ILE A 74 -15.89 -19.95 29.53
N ASN A 75 -15.54 -19.14 30.53
CA ASN A 75 -14.97 -19.61 31.80
C ASN A 75 -13.70 -20.49 31.64
N ASN A 76 -12.86 -20.18 30.66
CA ASN A 76 -11.56 -20.82 30.47
C ASN A 76 -10.42 -19.92 30.98
N THR A 77 -9.18 -20.43 31.01
CA THR A 77 -8.02 -19.56 31.25
C THR A 77 -7.80 -18.65 30.04
N ILE A 78 -7.57 -19.23 28.86
CA ILE A 78 -7.65 -18.55 27.58
C ILE A 78 -8.89 -19.08 26.83
N GLY A 79 -9.64 -18.23 26.12
CA GLY A 79 -10.76 -18.70 25.31
C GLY A 79 -10.28 -19.56 24.14
N VAL A 80 -9.65 -18.91 23.15
CA VAL A 80 -8.98 -19.54 22.00
C VAL A 80 -7.50 -19.20 22.02
N PHE A 81 -6.62 -20.20 21.96
CA PHE A 81 -5.19 -20.00 21.87
C PHE A 81 -4.64 -20.59 20.58
N ILE A 82 -4.11 -19.72 19.71
CA ILE A 82 -3.48 -20.04 18.43
C ILE A 82 -1.98 -19.89 18.58
N GLU A 83 -1.23 -20.97 18.36
CA GLU A 83 0.21 -21.00 18.55
C GLU A 83 0.88 -21.67 17.35
N PHE A 84 1.88 -21.00 16.76
CA PHE A 84 2.64 -21.49 15.60
C PHE A 84 1.78 -22.00 14.44
N SER A 85 0.70 -21.27 14.12
CA SER A 85 -0.29 -21.69 13.13
C SER A 85 -0.53 -20.61 12.07
N SER A 86 -1.17 -20.99 10.98
CA SER A 86 -1.52 -20.10 9.88
C SER A 86 -2.80 -20.49 9.17
N ASP A 87 -3.38 -19.53 8.45
CA ASP A 87 -4.60 -19.74 7.66
C ASP A 87 -5.80 -20.25 8.49
N CYS A 88 -5.89 -19.86 9.77
CA CYS A 88 -7.00 -20.23 10.66
C CYS A 88 -8.04 -19.11 10.77
N ASN A 89 -9.32 -19.50 10.80
CA ASN A 89 -10.46 -18.59 10.86
C ASN A 89 -11.22 -18.75 12.18
N ILE A 90 -11.34 -17.68 12.95
CA ILE A 90 -12.14 -17.63 14.17
C ILE A 90 -13.29 -16.67 13.93
N GLN A 91 -14.52 -17.17 13.80
CA GLN A 91 -15.64 -16.35 13.35
C GLN A 91 -16.98 -16.61 14.05
N TYR A 92 -17.78 -15.55 14.25
CA TYR A 92 -19.14 -15.67 14.83
C TYR A 92 -19.21 -16.31 16.22
N ASN A 93 -18.11 -16.29 16.99
CA ASN A 93 -18.06 -16.87 18.33
C ASN A 93 -18.41 -15.83 19.40
N PHE A 94 -18.97 -16.31 20.51
CA PHE A 94 -19.17 -15.56 21.76
C PHE A 94 -18.06 -15.98 22.73
N ILE A 95 -17.09 -15.11 22.99
CA ILE A 95 -15.88 -15.44 23.75
C ILE A 95 -15.77 -14.54 24.97
N HIS A 96 -16.15 -15.06 26.14
CA HIS A 96 -16.28 -14.20 27.30
C HIS A 96 -16.02 -14.88 28.64
N SER A 97 -15.82 -14.06 29.67
CA SER A 97 -15.57 -14.51 31.04
C SER A 97 -14.36 -15.43 31.18
N ASN A 98 -13.39 -15.33 30.26
CA ASN A 98 -12.13 -16.06 30.36
C ASN A 98 -11.16 -15.29 31.27
N LYS A 99 -10.36 -16.03 32.04
CA LYS A 99 -9.51 -15.47 33.10
C LYS A 99 -8.43 -14.54 32.55
N ASP A 100 -7.91 -14.87 31.38
CA ASP A 100 -6.82 -14.18 30.70
C ASP A 100 -7.31 -13.57 29.37
N SER A 101 -6.91 -14.12 28.22
CA SER A 101 -7.30 -13.59 26.92
C SER A 101 -8.58 -14.25 26.39
N GLY A 102 -9.44 -13.50 25.69
CA GLY A 102 -10.50 -14.07 24.87
C GLY A 102 -9.89 -14.88 23.72
N ILE A 103 -9.11 -14.21 22.88
CA ILE A 103 -8.28 -14.86 21.84
C ILE A 103 -6.81 -14.50 22.08
N HIS A 104 -5.94 -15.49 22.10
CA HIS A 104 -4.48 -15.34 22.16
C HIS A 104 -3.86 -15.86 20.87
N ILE A 105 -3.07 -15.03 20.18
CA ILE A 105 -2.30 -15.40 18.99
C ILE A 105 -0.81 -15.32 19.32
N LEU A 106 -0.07 -16.39 19.08
CA LEU A 106 1.37 -16.45 19.33
C LEU A 106 2.12 -16.99 18.12
N SER A 107 3.10 -16.22 17.63
CA SER A 107 3.99 -16.62 16.54
C SER A 107 3.23 -17.22 15.34
N SER A 108 2.13 -16.60 14.97
CA SER A 108 1.19 -17.07 13.93
C SER A 108 0.98 -16.01 12.86
N TYR A 109 0.51 -16.41 11.68
CA TYR A 109 0.31 -15.49 10.56
C TYR A 109 -0.89 -15.87 9.70
N LYS A 110 -1.48 -14.90 8.97
CA LYS A 110 -2.72 -15.10 8.19
C LYS A 110 -3.89 -15.66 9.01
N ILE A 111 -3.98 -15.29 10.28
CA ILE A 111 -5.15 -15.58 11.10
C ILE A 111 -6.24 -14.54 10.80
N ILE A 112 -7.47 -15.01 10.60
CA ILE A 112 -8.64 -14.16 10.44
C ILE A 112 -9.52 -14.28 11.70
N ILE A 113 -9.76 -13.15 12.36
CA ILE A 113 -10.71 -13.02 13.47
C ILE A 113 -11.85 -12.13 13.00
N LEU A 114 -13.00 -12.74 12.71
CA LEU A 114 -14.10 -12.08 12.00
C LEU A 114 -15.43 -12.17 12.75
N SER A 115 -16.09 -11.05 12.99
CA SER A 115 -17.49 -11.03 13.49
C SER A 115 -17.72 -11.81 14.79
N ASN A 116 -16.76 -11.77 15.72
CA ASN A 116 -16.90 -12.34 17.06
C ASN A 116 -17.36 -11.29 18.08
N GLU A 117 -17.99 -11.76 19.15
CA GLU A 117 -18.32 -10.95 20.32
C GLU A 117 -17.40 -11.34 21.49
N ILE A 118 -16.49 -10.45 21.90
CA ILE A 118 -15.38 -10.75 22.81
C ILE A 118 -15.40 -9.81 24.02
N TYR A 119 -15.83 -10.31 25.18
CA TYR A 119 -16.09 -9.44 26.33
C TYR A 119 -15.83 -10.06 27.70
N ASN A 120 -15.72 -9.23 28.74
CA ASN A 120 -15.48 -9.67 30.13
C ASN A 120 -14.26 -10.59 30.31
N ASN A 121 -13.25 -10.48 29.44
CA ASN A 121 -11.96 -11.15 29.59
C ASN A 121 -10.94 -10.20 30.24
N ARG A 122 -9.72 -10.67 30.55
CA ARG A 122 -8.64 -9.73 30.93
C ARG A 122 -8.20 -8.90 29.74
N TRP A 123 -7.92 -9.56 28.63
CA TRP A 123 -7.66 -8.96 27.32
C TRP A 123 -8.65 -9.54 26.31
N GLY A 124 -9.19 -8.73 25.41
CA GLY A 124 -10.08 -9.22 24.35
C GLY A 124 -9.32 -10.11 23.37
N ILE A 125 -8.49 -9.48 22.55
CA ILE A 125 -7.55 -10.14 21.63
C ILE A 125 -6.13 -9.76 22.02
N PHE A 126 -5.29 -10.76 22.27
CA PHE A 126 -3.88 -10.58 22.58
C PHE A 126 -3.02 -11.30 21.54
N SER A 127 -2.15 -10.56 20.86
CA SER A 127 -1.29 -11.06 19.80
C SER A 127 0.17 -10.79 20.11
N VAL A 128 1.00 -11.82 19.98
CA VAL A 128 2.43 -11.77 20.30
C VAL A 128 3.25 -12.32 19.14
N SER A 129 4.19 -11.51 18.64
CA SER A 129 5.11 -11.89 17.56
C SER A 129 4.41 -12.52 16.35
N SER A 130 3.21 -12.02 16.04
CA SER A 130 2.33 -12.57 15.01
C SER A 130 2.09 -11.50 13.94
N ILE A 131 2.14 -11.92 12.67
CA ILE A 131 2.23 -11.00 11.53
C ILE A 131 1.13 -11.27 10.52
N ASN A 132 0.76 -10.26 9.71
CA ASN A 132 -0.17 -10.43 8.59
C ASN A 132 -1.51 -11.09 8.99
N ASN A 133 -2.05 -10.74 10.16
CA ASN A 133 -3.35 -11.21 10.63
C ASN A 133 -4.40 -10.13 10.42
N THR A 134 -5.66 -10.56 10.23
CA THR A 134 -6.80 -9.67 10.04
C THR A 134 -7.76 -9.80 11.21
N ILE A 135 -8.04 -8.69 11.89
CA ILE A 135 -9.04 -8.57 12.95
C ILE A 135 -10.14 -7.66 12.41
N GLU A 136 -11.29 -8.23 12.07
CA GLU A 136 -12.34 -7.53 11.35
C GLU A 136 -13.75 -7.70 11.94
N LYS A 137 -14.53 -6.60 11.97
CA LYS A 137 -15.97 -6.62 12.29
C LYS A 137 -16.31 -7.26 13.64
N ASN A 138 -15.39 -7.24 14.60
CA ASN A 138 -15.62 -7.80 15.94
C ASN A 138 -16.16 -6.73 16.89
N ASP A 139 -17.02 -7.16 17.82
CA ASP A 139 -17.47 -6.36 18.95
C ASP A 139 -16.67 -6.75 20.21
N ILE A 140 -15.80 -5.87 20.68
CA ILE A 140 -14.81 -6.16 21.73
C ILE A 140 -14.98 -5.17 22.90
N TYR A 141 -15.54 -5.63 24.01
CA TYR A 141 -15.99 -4.71 25.06
C TYR A 141 -15.90 -5.23 26.49
N SER A 142 -15.94 -4.31 27.46
CA SER A 142 -15.92 -4.64 28.90
C SER A 142 -14.77 -5.55 29.34
N ASN A 143 -13.64 -5.54 28.62
CA ASN A 143 -12.45 -6.30 29.03
C ASN A 143 -11.71 -5.54 30.14
N LYS A 144 -11.12 -6.28 31.09
CA LYS A 144 -10.52 -5.72 32.32
C LYS A 144 -9.29 -4.85 32.07
N LEU A 145 -8.64 -4.99 30.92
CA LEU A 145 -7.50 -4.18 30.51
C LEU A 145 -7.67 -3.71 29.06
N TYR A 146 -7.32 -4.54 28.08
CA TYR A 146 -7.20 -4.11 26.68
C TYR A 146 -8.27 -4.78 25.80
N GLY A 147 -8.79 -4.03 24.82
CA GLY A 147 -9.62 -4.61 23.77
C GLY A 147 -8.77 -5.45 22.82
N ILE A 148 -7.88 -4.80 22.07
CA ILE A 148 -6.87 -5.46 21.21
C ILE A 148 -5.47 -5.04 21.68
N TRP A 149 -4.58 -6.03 21.83
CA TRP A 149 -3.19 -5.81 22.20
C TRP A 149 -2.24 -6.55 21.27
N LEU A 150 -1.43 -5.78 20.53
CA LEU A 150 -0.32 -6.28 19.72
C LEU A 150 1.01 -6.07 20.44
N LEU A 151 1.81 -7.11 20.57
CA LEU A 151 3.01 -7.10 21.40
C LEU A 151 4.19 -7.83 20.74
N ARG A 152 5.41 -7.30 20.89
CA ARG A 152 6.68 -7.97 20.52
C ARG A 152 6.75 -8.34 19.04
N GLY A 153 6.85 -7.35 18.17
CA GLY A 153 7.07 -7.59 16.74
C GLY A 153 5.83 -8.08 16.00
N CYS A 154 4.66 -7.53 16.31
CA CYS A 154 3.47 -7.75 15.51
C CYS A 154 3.47 -6.77 14.34
N PHE A 155 3.77 -7.26 13.13
CA PHE A 155 3.93 -6.46 11.91
C PHE A 155 2.86 -6.79 10.88
N GLY A 156 2.45 -5.78 10.09
CA GLY A 156 1.58 -5.98 8.93
C GLY A 156 0.20 -6.53 9.24
N ASN A 157 -0.28 -6.39 10.48
CA ASN A 157 -1.63 -6.80 10.83
C ASN A 157 -2.64 -5.69 10.44
N THR A 158 -3.83 -6.12 10.03
CA THR A 158 -4.95 -5.23 9.69
C THR A 158 -6.04 -5.35 10.77
N ILE A 159 -6.33 -4.25 11.43
CA ILE A 159 -7.42 -4.12 12.42
C ILE A 159 -8.46 -3.20 11.78
N GLN A 160 -9.60 -3.75 11.35
CA GLN A 160 -10.58 -2.97 10.62
C GLN A 160 -12.04 -3.20 11.00
N HIS A 161 -12.88 -2.16 10.89
CA HIS A 161 -14.34 -2.29 11.07
C HIS A 161 -14.78 -2.84 12.44
N ASN A 162 -13.93 -2.82 13.47
CA ASN A 162 -14.26 -3.35 14.78
C ASN A 162 -14.95 -2.28 15.65
N THR A 163 -15.83 -2.71 16.54
CA THR A 163 -16.40 -1.87 17.60
C THR A 163 -15.73 -2.21 18.92
N LEU A 164 -14.97 -1.27 19.50
CA LEU A 164 -14.30 -1.43 20.77
C LEU A 164 -14.83 -0.42 21.79
N TYR A 165 -15.43 -0.90 22.88
CA TYR A 165 -16.00 -0.01 23.89
C TYR A 165 -15.88 -0.51 25.33
N MET A 166 -15.79 0.42 26.28
CA MET A 166 -15.76 0.10 27.72
C MET A 166 -14.62 -0.86 28.13
N ASN A 167 -13.50 -0.85 27.39
CA ASN A 167 -12.30 -1.58 27.79
C ASN A 167 -11.52 -0.75 28.83
N ASN A 168 -11.17 -1.35 29.95
CA ASN A 168 -10.81 -0.60 31.15
C ASN A 168 -9.52 0.22 31.04
N GLU A 169 -8.55 -0.14 30.22
CA GLU A 169 -7.35 0.67 29.99
C GLU A 169 -7.31 1.20 28.54
N TYR A 170 -7.11 0.31 27.57
CA TYR A 170 -6.93 0.69 26.16
C TYR A 170 -7.92 -0.01 25.24
N GLY A 171 -8.42 0.71 24.24
CA GLY A 171 -9.17 0.09 23.15
C GLY A 171 -8.25 -0.77 22.29
N ILE A 172 -7.27 -0.14 21.65
CA ILE A 172 -6.22 -0.79 20.84
C ILE A 172 -4.85 -0.36 21.38
N CYS A 173 -3.92 -1.31 21.52
CA CYS A 173 -2.58 -1.04 22.04
C CYS A 173 -1.50 -1.79 21.22
N LEU A 174 -0.47 -1.08 20.74
CA LEU A 174 0.66 -1.63 19.98
C LEU A 174 1.96 -1.37 20.73
N ASN A 175 2.68 -2.43 21.13
CA ASN A 175 3.88 -2.32 21.96
C ASN A 175 5.05 -3.18 21.43
N LEU A 176 6.27 -2.82 21.86
CA LEU A 176 7.49 -3.60 21.67
C LEU A 176 7.76 -3.95 20.19
N PHE A 177 8.13 -2.97 19.36
CA PHE A 177 8.43 -3.19 17.93
C PHE A 177 7.25 -3.65 17.09
N SER A 178 6.01 -3.30 17.45
CA SER A 178 4.83 -3.63 16.65
C SER A 178 4.56 -2.51 15.63
N GLY A 179 5.28 -2.55 14.50
CA GLY A 179 5.23 -1.54 13.44
C GLY A 179 4.45 -1.97 12.19
N TYR A 180 4.24 -1.05 11.26
CA TYR A 180 3.64 -1.32 9.95
C TYR A 180 2.24 -1.98 9.97
N ASN A 181 1.46 -1.77 11.02
CA ASN A 181 0.07 -2.26 11.10
C ASN A 181 -0.90 -1.20 10.55
N VAL A 182 -2.05 -1.66 10.07
CA VAL A 182 -3.14 -0.81 9.59
C VAL A 182 -4.30 -0.89 10.57
N ILE A 183 -4.69 0.24 11.16
CA ILE A 183 -5.86 0.40 12.02
C ILE A 183 -6.85 1.28 11.25
N TYR A 184 -7.87 0.68 10.68
CA TYR A 184 -8.74 1.31 9.70
C TYR A 184 -10.23 1.22 10.07
N ASN A 185 -10.95 2.34 10.04
CA ASN A 185 -12.41 2.36 10.17
C ASN A 185 -12.97 1.61 11.40
N ASN A 186 -12.27 1.69 12.53
CA ASN A 186 -12.74 1.14 13.81
C ASN A 186 -13.49 2.20 14.61
N SER A 187 -14.43 1.76 15.43
CA SER A 187 -15.17 2.58 16.38
C SER A 187 -14.66 2.31 17.79
N VAL A 188 -13.83 3.21 18.34
CA VAL A 188 -13.14 3.05 19.63
C VAL A 188 -13.64 4.07 20.66
N SER A 189 -14.27 3.61 21.73
CA SER A 189 -14.90 4.51 22.70
C SER A 189 -14.84 4.04 24.14
N TYR A 190 -15.09 4.96 25.07
CA TYR A 190 -15.24 4.67 26.51
C TYR A 190 -14.10 3.85 27.12
N SER A 191 -12.88 3.98 26.60
CA SER A 191 -11.69 3.42 27.24
C SER A 191 -11.23 4.35 28.36
N ASN A 192 -10.89 3.82 29.55
CA ASN A 192 -10.61 4.72 30.68
C ASN A 192 -9.25 5.43 30.54
N TYR A 193 -8.28 4.84 29.84
CA TYR A 193 -6.96 5.44 29.69
C TYR A 193 -6.74 6.01 28.27
N CYS A 194 -6.77 5.18 27.24
CA CYS A 194 -6.60 5.68 25.87
C CYS A 194 -7.40 4.86 24.86
N GLY A 195 -7.97 5.51 23.85
CA GLY A 195 -8.62 4.82 22.74
C GLY A 195 -7.61 3.93 21.98
N ILE A 196 -6.58 4.55 21.40
CA ILE A 196 -5.51 3.87 20.66
C ILE A 196 -4.15 4.31 21.17
N ASN A 197 -3.35 3.35 21.65
CA ASN A 197 -1.99 3.58 22.12
C ASN A 197 -0.96 2.94 21.19
N ILE A 198 0.04 3.72 20.78
CA ILE A 198 1.16 3.28 19.96
C ILE A 198 2.45 3.49 20.73
N GLY A 199 3.19 2.40 20.94
CA GLY A 199 4.47 2.41 21.59
C GLY A 199 4.39 2.35 23.11
N ASN A 200 5.38 1.65 23.67
CA ASN A 200 5.79 1.67 25.07
C ASN A 200 7.10 0.87 25.17
N TYR A 201 8.12 1.44 25.83
CA TYR A 201 9.50 0.91 25.95
C TYR A 201 10.33 0.85 24.66
N TRP A 202 9.73 0.50 23.51
CA TRP A 202 10.44 0.38 22.23
C TRP A 202 9.59 0.90 21.06
N PRO A 203 10.23 1.40 19.98
CA PRO A 203 9.54 2.04 18.87
C PRO A 203 8.57 1.10 18.17
N CYS A 204 7.39 1.63 17.83
CA CYS A 204 6.34 0.97 17.04
C CYS A 204 6.07 1.86 15.82
N ASP A 205 6.99 1.82 14.86
CA ASP A 205 7.06 2.78 13.75
C ASP A 205 6.24 2.34 12.54
N GLY A 206 5.91 3.29 11.66
CA GLY A 206 5.32 2.96 10.35
C GLY A 206 3.85 2.50 10.38
N ASN A 207 3.12 2.66 11.48
CA ASN A 207 1.71 2.27 11.55
C ASN A 207 0.80 3.30 10.89
N SER A 208 -0.30 2.84 10.29
CA SER A 208 -1.34 3.68 9.69
C SER A 208 -2.63 3.61 10.51
N ILE A 209 -3.08 4.76 11.02
CA ILE A 209 -4.32 4.92 11.79
C ILE A 209 -5.24 5.81 10.97
N ILE A 210 -6.19 5.20 10.26
CA ILE A 210 -6.95 5.85 9.20
C ILE A 210 -8.46 5.68 9.41
N GLU A 211 -9.24 6.75 9.24
CA GLU A 211 -10.71 6.71 9.23
C GLU A 211 -11.37 6.12 10.50
N ASN A 212 -10.67 6.09 11.63
CA ASN A 212 -11.23 5.57 12.87
C ASN A 212 -12.10 6.62 13.56
N LYS A 213 -13.21 6.17 14.16
CA LYS A 213 -14.03 6.97 15.05
C LYS A 213 -13.59 6.76 16.49
N ILE A 214 -12.95 7.75 17.08
CA ILE A 214 -12.34 7.69 18.42
C ILE A 214 -13.05 8.69 19.32
N TYR A 215 -13.91 8.22 20.22
CA TYR A 215 -14.81 9.12 20.93
C TYR A 215 -15.09 8.73 22.37
N GLN A 216 -15.34 9.73 23.21
CA GLN A 216 -15.74 9.55 24.62
C GLN A 216 -14.77 8.68 25.44
N ASN A 217 -13.47 8.69 25.09
CA ASN A 217 -12.44 8.07 25.90
C ASN A 217 -12.09 9.00 27.07
N LEU A 218 -11.95 8.43 28.28
CA LEU A 218 -11.96 9.20 29.52
C LEU A 218 -10.66 9.96 29.80
N ASN A 219 -9.58 9.65 29.09
CA ASN A 219 -8.32 10.38 29.20
C ASN A 219 -7.75 10.76 27.82
N LEU A 220 -7.28 9.82 26.99
CA LEU A 220 -6.71 10.12 25.67
C LEU A 220 -7.49 9.45 24.52
N GLY A 221 -7.62 10.12 23.37
CA GLY A 221 -8.10 9.50 22.13
C GLY A 221 -6.99 8.64 21.51
N ILE A 222 -5.93 9.28 21.02
CA ILE A 222 -4.68 8.62 20.58
C ILE A 222 -3.50 9.06 21.45
N PHE A 223 -2.65 8.11 21.84
CA PHE A 223 -1.34 8.39 22.44
C PHE A 223 -0.23 7.67 21.68
N ILE A 224 0.83 8.40 21.33
CA ILE A 224 2.01 7.85 20.66
C ILE A 224 3.24 8.06 21.54
N GLN A 225 4.03 7.03 21.78
CA GLN A 225 5.20 7.09 22.63
C GLN A 225 6.41 6.41 21.97
N ASP A 226 7.55 7.08 22.02
CA ASP A 226 8.86 6.57 21.56
C ASP A 226 8.81 5.97 20.15
N SER A 227 7.89 6.44 19.30
CA SER A 227 7.58 5.88 17.98
C SER A 227 7.41 6.97 16.93
N SER A 228 7.87 6.70 15.72
CA SER A 228 8.01 7.64 14.61
C SER A 228 7.42 7.08 13.31
N GLU A 229 7.32 7.92 12.28
CA GLU A 229 6.87 7.50 10.93
C GLU A 229 5.45 6.90 10.90
N ASN A 230 4.62 7.18 11.90
CA ASN A 230 3.22 6.77 11.92
C ASN A 230 2.36 7.80 11.18
N PHE A 231 1.37 7.29 10.44
CA PHE A 231 0.44 8.10 9.65
C PHE A 231 -0.94 8.10 10.32
N ILE A 232 -1.39 9.26 10.76
CA ILE A 232 -2.66 9.42 11.47
C ILE A 232 -3.54 10.37 10.67
N SER A 233 -4.46 9.80 9.89
CA SER A 233 -5.23 10.59 8.94
C SER A 233 -6.72 10.25 8.90
N ARG A 234 -7.56 11.24 8.62
CA ARG A 234 -9.00 11.04 8.42
C ARG A 234 -9.75 10.47 9.62
N ASN A 235 -9.16 10.52 10.82
CA ASN A 235 -9.83 10.04 12.03
C ASN A 235 -10.82 11.07 12.57
N ILE A 236 -11.87 10.59 13.23
CA ILE A 236 -12.90 11.41 13.86
C ILE A 236 -12.72 11.34 15.38
N PHE A 237 -12.25 12.43 15.97
CA PHE A 237 -12.16 12.61 17.43
C PHE A 237 -13.39 13.35 17.94
N ILE A 238 -14.14 12.76 18.87
CA ILE A 238 -15.33 13.40 19.47
C ILE A 238 -15.34 13.20 20.99
N ASN A 239 -15.44 14.28 21.76
CA ASN A 239 -15.64 14.24 23.21
C ASN A 239 -14.65 13.34 23.98
N ASN A 240 -13.40 13.21 23.52
CA ASN A 240 -12.33 12.64 24.35
C ASN A 240 -11.86 13.73 25.33
N THR A 241 -11.36 13.34 26.51
CA THR A 241 -10.80 14.32 27.46
C THR A 241 -9.61 15.05 26.85
N ILE A 242 -8.71 14.32 26.18
CA ILE A 242 -7.65 14.83 25.31
C ILE A 242 -7.71 14.04 24.00
N ASP A 243 -7.89 14.70 22.87
CA ASP A 243 -8.03 14.00 21.58
C ASP A 243 -6.76 13.24 21.19
N ALA A 244 -5.60 13.88 21.29
CA ALA A 244 -4.31 13.25 21.00
C ALA A 244 -3.17 13.86 21.81
N SER A 245 -2.17 13.04 22.13
CA SER A 245 -0.89 13.48 22.70
C SER A 245 0.24 12.53 22.28
N PHE A 246 1.49 12.96 22.48
CA PHE A 246 2.65 12.14 22.16
C PHE A 246 3.82 12.37 23.13
N ASN A 247 4.78 11.43 23.17
CA ASN A 247 6.00 11.51 23.95
C ASN A 247 7.20 10.96 23.17
N ASN A 248 8.30 11.73 23.08
CA ASN A 248 9.55 11.30 22.43
C ASN A 248 9.36 10.77 21.00
N CYS A 249 8.49 11.42 20.24
CA CYS A 249 8.14 11.00 18.88
C CYS A 249 8.71 11.97 17.84
N TYR A 250 9.10 11.45 16.68
CA TYR A 250 9.54 12.23 15.53
C TYR A 250 8.75 11.83 14.29
N ASP A 251 8.66 12.71 13.29
CA ASP A 251 8.21 12.39 11.93
C ASP A 251 6.87 11.61 11.83
N ASN A 252 5.98 11.76 12.81
CA ASN A 252 4.60 11.29 12.72
C ASN A 252 3.77 12.35 12.00
N ILE A 253 3.00 11.90 11.01
CA ILE A 253 2.18 12.77 10.16
C ILE A 253 0.75 12.71 10.68
N TRP A 254 0.18 13.89 10.92
CA TRP A 254 -1.22 14.07 11.29
C TRP A 254 -1.87 14.93 10.22
N GLU A 255 -2.89 14.43 9.54
CA GLU A 255 -3.54 15.19 8.48
C GLU A 255 -5.01 14.83 8.33
N TYR A 256 -5.85 15.81 8.03
CA TYR A 256 -7.26 15.57 7.72
C TYR A 256 -8.00 14.90 8.88
N ASN A 257 -7.63 15.11 10.14
CA ASN A 257 -8.44 14.58 11.24
C ASN A 257 -9.53 15.59 11.62
N TYR A 258 -10.71 15.09 11.99
CA TYR A 258 -11.76 15.91 12.57
C TYR A 258 -11.62 15.94 14.09
N TRP A 259 -11.51 17.13 14.68
CA TRP A 259 -11.12 17.30 16.09
C TRP A 259 -12.23 17.91 16.96
N ASN A 260 -13.33 17.18 17.09
CA ASN A 260 -14.54 17.49 17.86
C ASN A 260 -15.34 18.71 17.36
N LYS A 261 -14.67 19.69 16.76
CA LYS A 261 -15.24 20.90 16.16
C LYS A 261 -14.54 21.23 14.85
N SER A 262 -15.26 21.94 13.98
CA SER A 262 -14.74 22.52 12.74
C SER A 262 -13.52 23.43 13.01
N ARG A 263 -12.51 23.36 12.14
CA ARG A 263 -11.29 24.17 12.22
C ARG A 263 -10.84 24.60 10.83
N ASN A 264 -10.36 25.83 10.72
CA ASN A 264 -9.80 26.41 9.49
C ASN A 264 -8.28 26.68 9.60
N PHE A 265 -7.66 26.24 10.69
CA PHE A 265 -6.23 26.42 10.98
C PHE A 265 -5.64 25.12 11.52
N PRO A 266 -4.32 24.90 11.34
CA PRO A 266 -3.64 23.73 11.87
C PRO A 266 -3.97 23.43 13.33
N LYS A 267 -4.19 22.17 13.67
CA LYS A 267 -4.40 21.73 15.04
C LYS A 267 -3.07 21.34 15.68
N ALA A 268 -2.64 22.14 16.66
CA ALA A 268 -1.56 21.79 17.56
C ALA A 268 -1.88 20.55 18.43
N ILE A 269 -1.08 19.52 18.31
CA ILE A 269 -1.10 18.33 19.14
C ILE A 269 -0.01 18.51 20.19
N HIS A 270 -0.40 18.44 21.46
CA HIS A 270 0.52 18.70 22.57
C HIS A 270 1.18 17.40 23.01
N GLY A 271 2.50 17.43 23.08
CA GLY A 271 3.30 16.32 23.57
C GLY A 271 4.51 16.82 24.33
N LYS A 272 5.51 15.94 24.45
CA LYS A 272 6.78 16.27 25.08
C LYS A 272 7.93 15.54 24.41
N PHE A 273 9.09 16.17 24.46
CA PHE A 273 10.37 15.56 24.15
C PHE A 273 11.21 15.53 25.43
N ASN A 274 11.48 14.33 25.94
CA ASN A 274 11.91 14.09 27.31
C ASN A 274 10.97 14.76 28.34
N MET A 275 11.44 15.78 29.04
CA MET A 275 10.66 16.57 29.99
C MET A 275 10.25 17.94 29.43
N ILE A 276 10.58 18.23 28.17
CA ILE A 276 10.35 19.52 27.51
C ILE A 276 9.04 19.45 26.73
N PRO A 277 8.06 20.33 26.97
CA PRO A 277 6.86 20.41 26.14
C PRO A 277 7.19 20.60 24.66
N TRP A 278 6.49 19.88 23.78
CA TRP A 278 6.68 19.94 22.33
C TRP A 278 5.33 19.94 21.62
N LEU A 279 5.34 20.35 20.35
CA LEU A 279 4.16 20.39 19.49
C LEU A 279 4.39 19.60 18.22
N ASN A 280 3.37 18.85 17.82
CA ASN A 280 3.19 18.41 16.44
C ASN A 280 1.91 19.05 15.90
N PHE A 281 1.69 19.02 14.60
CA PHE A 281 0.52 19.67 14.00
C PHE A 281 -0.20 18.72 13.07
N ASP A 282 -1.52 18.71 13.19
CA ASP A 282 -2.36 18.38 12.06
C ASP A 282 -2.49 19.64 11.20
N TRP A 283 -1.80 19.66 10.06
CA TRP A 283 -1.71 20.84 9.20
C TRP A 283 -3.02 21.13 8.47
N ASN A 284 -3.79 20.09 8.16
CA ASN A 284 -4.98 20.16 7.33
C ASN A 284 -6.19 19.55 8.07
N PRO A 285 -6.60 20.05 9.25
CA PRO A 285 -7.68 19.43 10.01
C PRO A 285 -9.02 19.55 9.27
N GLU A 286 -9.83 18.51 9.34
CA GLU A 286 -11.10 18.46 8.63
C GLU A 286 -12.15 19.37 9.28
N THR A 287 -12.97 20.02 8.44
CA THR A 287 -13.98 20.98 8.91
C THR A 287 -15.28 20.32 9.37
N GLN A 288 -15.56 19.09 8.92
CA GLN A 288 -16.75 18.33 9.24
C GLN A 288 -16.40 16.86 9.53
N PRO A 289 -17.11 16.17 10.42
CA PRO A 289 -16.87 14.75 10.62
C PRO A 289 -17.18 14.00 9.31
N TYR A 290 -16.31 13.06 8.93
CA TYR A 290 -16.57 12.20 7.79
C TYR A 290 -17.89 11.46 7.98
N ASN A 291 -18.72 11.38 6.94
CA ASN A 291 -19.83 10.46 6.95
C ASN A 291 -19.28 9.05 6.77
N ILE A 292 -18.91 8.41 7.88
CA ILE A 292 -18.51 7.00 7.91
C ILE A 292 -19.60 6.11 7.26
N SER A 293 -20.87 6.57 7.25
CA SER A 293 -22.01 5.88 6.63
C SER A 293 -22.38 6.33 5.20
N LYS A 294 -21.81 7.41 4.64
CA LYS A 294 -22.09 7.84 3.24
C LYS A 294 -20.97 7.55 2.25
N ASN A 295 -19.84 7.04 2.71
CA ASN A 295 -18.87 6.37 1.84
C ASN A 295 -19.09 4.84 1.83
N ILE A 296 -20.35 4.39 1.87
CA ILE A 296 -20.71 3.03 1.46
C ILE A 296 -20.87 3.03 -0.07
N LYS A 297 -19.75 3.19 -0.75
CA LYS A 297 -19.46 2.64 -2.08
C LYS A 297 -17.97 2.36 -2.04
N TYR A 298 -17.62 1.09 -2.26
CA TYR A 298 -16.37 0.40 -1.90
C TYR A 298 -16.42 -0.17 -0.46
N LEU A 299 -16.40 -1.47 -0.17
CA LEU A 299 -16.17 -2.69 -0.96
C LEU A 299 -16.91 -3.86 -0.24
N ASP A 300 -18.04 -4.31 -0.77
CA ASP A 300 -18.53 -5.69 -0.56
C ASP A 300 -17.90 -6.57 -1.66
N TYR A 301 -16.56 -6.52 -1.74
CA TYR A 301 -15.76 -7.11 -2.83
C TYR A 301 -14.99 -8.36 -2.41
N ASP A 302 -15.24 -8.90 -1.22
CA ASP A 302 -14.72 -10.22 -0.82
C ASP A 302 -15.50 -11.40 -1.41
N ASN A 303 -16.28 -11.19 -2.47
CA ASN A 303 -16.97 -12.29 -3.18
C ASN A 303 -16.97 -12.20 -4.71
N LYS A 304 -16.05 -11.46 -5.33
CA LYS A 304 -15.83 -11.59 -6.78
C LYS A 304 -14.36 -11.76 -7.15
N LYS A 305 -14.07 -13.00 -7.57
CA LYS A 305 -12.84 -13.55 -8.17
C LYS A 305 -11.67 -13.89 -7.23
N PHE A 306 -11.92 -14.75 -6.24
CA PHE A 306 -11.08 -15.95 -6.13
C PHE A 306 -11.64 -17.01 -7.08
N LYS A 307 -11.25 -16.95 -8.36
CA LYS A 307 -11.25 -18.18 -9.16
C LYS A 307 -9.95 -18.93 -8.84
N LEU A 308 -10.01 -19.74 -7.78
CA LEU A 308 -9.22 -20.96 -7.77
C LEU A 308 -9.65 -21.76 -9.00
N ASN A 309 -8.80 -21.77 -10.02
CA ASN A 309 -8.76 -22.89 -10.95
C ASN A 309 -8.23 -24.09 -10.15
N GLU A 310 -9.08 -24.71 -9.34
CA GLU A 310 -8.88 -26.12 -9.05
C GLU A 310 -9.07 -26.90 -10.36
N LYS A 311 -7.99 -27.59 -10.75
CA LYS A 311 -7.81 -28.46 -11.92
C LYS A 311 -7.47 -27.72 -13.23
N ASN A 312 -6.17 -27.54 -13.43
CA ASN A 312 -5.42 -28.38 -14.36
C ASN A 312 -3.95 -28.42 -13.93
N ASN A 313 -3.53 -29.53 -13.30
CA ASN A 313 -2.12 -29.95 -13.29
C ASN A 313 -1.75 -30.38 -14.72
N GLU A 314 -1.74 -29.44 -15.65
CA GLU A 314 -0.82 -29.57 -16.77
C GLU A 314 0.54 -29.18 -16.21
N ASN A 315 1.50 -30.11 -16.25
CA ASN A 315 2.91 -29.78 -16.07
C ASN A 315 3.29 -28.82 -17.21
N ILE A 316 2.98 -27.53 -17.08
CA ILE A 316 3.45 -26.49 -17.99
C ILE A 316 4.96 -26.43 -17.74
N ASN A 317 5.72 -26.97 -18.68
CA ASN A 317 7.16 -26.96 -18.63
C ASN A 317 7.63 -25.52 -18.90
N LEU A 318 7.75 -24.72 -17.84
CA LEU A 318 8.20 -23.33 -17.93
C LEU A 318 9.66 -23.31 -18.38
N PRO A 319 10.07 -22.35 -19.25
CA PRO A 319 11.48 -22.19 -19.58
C PRO A 319 12.26 -21.82 -18.32
N SER A 320 13.52 -22.25 -18.22
CA SER A 320 14.39 -21.92 -17.07
C SER A 320 14.80 -20.44 -17.03
N ILE A 321 14.69 -19.74 -18.16
CA ILE A 321 14.96 -18.31 -18.28
C ILE A 321 13.84 -17.72 -19.14
N PHE A 322 13.30 -16.58 -18.71
CA PHE A 322 12.31 -15.83 -19.48
C PHE A 322 12.49 -14.34 -19.23
N SER A 323 12.38 -13.53 -20.28
CA SER A 323 12.36 -12.08 -20.15
C SER A 323 11.52 -11.44 -21.23
N TRP A 324 10.66 -10.50 -20.85
CA TRP A 324 9.98 -9.61 -21.79
C TRP A 324 10.92 -8.70 -22.57
N ARG A 325 12.20 -8.65 -22.17
CA ARG A 325 13.28 -7.96 -22.89
C ARG A 325 13.94 -8.82 -23.97
N ASP A 326 13.59 -10.09 -24.05
CA ASP A 326 14.13 -11.01 -25.03
C ASP A 326 13.08 -12.07 -25.40
N ILE A 327 12.09 -11.64 -26.18
CA ILE A 327 11.13 -12.53 -26.82
C ILE A 327 11.60 -12.76 -28.25
N ASN A 328 12.36 -13.84 -28.45
CA ASN A 328 13.00 -14.19 -29.72
C ASN A 328 13.94 -13.09 -30.27
N GLY A 329 14.76 -12.48 -29.39
CA GLY A 329 15.70 -11.42 -29.75
C GLY A 329 15.11 -10.01 -29.81
N VAL A 330 13.85 -9.83 -29.39
CA VAL A 330 13.15 -8.55 -29.38
C VAL A 330 12.86 -8.11 -27.94
N ASP A 331 13.27 -6.89 -27.60
CA ASP A 331 12.90 -6.23 -26.34
C ASP A 331 11.55 -5.53 -26.53
N PHE A 332 10.52 -6.04 -25.87
CA PHE A 332 9.17 -5.45 -25.90
C PHE A 332 8.94 -4.48 -24.73
N THR A 333 9.93 -4.21 -23.89
CA THR A 333 9.77 -3.27 -22.78
C THR A 333 9.97 -1.82 -23.24
N PRO A 334 9.24 -0.86 -22.65
CA PRO A 334 9.40 0.57 -22.95
C PRO A 334 10.74 1.11 -22.39
N PRO A 335 11.26 2.25 -22.87
CA PRO A 335 12.44 2.91 -22.28
C PRO A 335 12.29 3.20 -20.78
N ILE A 336 13.38 3.19 -20.01
CA ILE A 336 13.31 3.49 -18.56
C ILE A 336 13.04 4.98 -18.35
N LYS A 337 11.98 5.30 -17.61
CA LYS A 337 11.63 6.65 -17.17
C LYS A 337 12.02 6.89 -15.70
N ASN A 338 11.86 8.13 -15.23
CA ASN A 338 12.20 8.54 -13.86
C ASN A 338 11.04 9.27 -13.19
N GLN A 339 10.40 8.62 -12.21
CA GLN A 339 9.27 9.19 -11.48
C GLN A 339 9.63 10.41 -10.60
N ASN A 340 10.92 10.60 -10.31
CA ASN A 340 11.32 11.64 -9.37
C ASN A 340 11.01 13.02 -9.97
N PRO A 341 10.48 13.94 -9.15
CA PRO A 341 10.37 13.90 -7.69
C PRO A 341 9.03 13.41 -7.11
N ALA A 342 8.06 13.01 -7.93
CA ALA A 342 6.70 12.70 -7.50
C ALA A 342 6.52 11.22 -7.05
N PRO A 343 5.58 10.92 -6.14
CA PRO A 343 5.29 9.55 -5.70
C PRO A 343 4.35 8.82 -6.68
N THR A 344 4.75 8.69 -7.95
CA THR A 344 3.93 8.12 -9.03
C THR A 344 4.26 6.66 -9.35
N CYS A 345 4.88 5.92 -8.42
CA CYS A 345 5.43 4.58 -8.69
C CYS A 345 4.40 3.56 -9.19
N GLU A 346 3.16 3.62 -8.71
CA GLU A 346 2.07 2.76 -9.14
C GLU A 346 1.74 2.94 -10.62
N ALA A 347 1.59 4.20 -11.06
CA ALA A 347 1.27 4.53 -12.44
C ALA A 347 2.41 4.10 -13.37
N TYR A 348 3.66 4.37 -12.99
CA TYR A 348 4.85 3.93 -13.72
C TYR A 348 4.93 2.41 -13.87
N ALA A 349 4.66 1.67 -12.81
CA ALA A 349 4.70 0.21 -12.84
C ALA A 349 3.59 -0.38 -13.73
N LEU A 350 2.39 0.21 -13.67
CA LEU A 350 1.24 -0.18 -14.49
C LEU A 350 1.44 0.17 -15.97
N CYS A 351 1.83 1.41 -16.30
CA CYS A 351 2.14 1.81 -17.68
C CYS A 351 3.21 0.90 -18.27
N ALA A 352 4.29 0.63 -17.55
CA ALA A 352 5.34 -0.28 -18.03
C ALA A 352 4.82 -1.70 -18.35
N SER A 353 3.85 -2.22 -17.58
CA SER A 353 3.21 -3.51 -17.86
C SER A 353 2.33 -3.42 -19.12
N ILE A 354 1.47 -2.40 -19.21
CA ILE A 354 0.56 -2.20 -20.34
C ILE A 354 1.34 -1.98 -21.64
N GLU A 355 2.30 -1.05 -21.65
CA GLU A 355 3.16 -0.73 -22.80
C GLU A 355 3.85 -1.98 -23.32
N THR A 356 4.37 -2.83 -22.42
CA THR A 356 5.02 -4.09 -22.82
C THR A 356 4.03 -5.02 -23.53
N VAL A 357 2.84 -5.22 -22.96
CA VAL A 357 1.81 -6.08 -23.56
C VAL A 357 1.28 -5.50 -24.87
N VAL A 358 1.12 -4.17 -24.97
CA VAL A 358 0.68 -3.48 -26.19
C VAL A 358 1.69 -3.68 -27.31
N GLN A 359 2.98 -3.43 -27.06
CA GLN A 359 4.03 -3.63 -28.05
C GLN A 359 4.12 -5.08 -28.51
N TYR A 360 3.98 -6.04 -27.57
CA TYR A 360 3.94 -7.46 -27.89
C TYR A 360 2.70 -7.83 -28.73
N GLN A 361 1.52 -7.30 -28.40
CA GLN A 361 0.27 -7.56 -29.11
C GLN A 361 0.26 -6.96 -30.53
N VAL A 362 0.85 -5.78 -30.69
CA VAL A 362 1.04 -5.14 -32.01
C VAL A 362 2.10 -5.89 -32.84
N GLY A 363 3.08 -6.51 -32.18
CA GLY A 363 4.08 -7.37 -32.78
C GLY A 363 5.44 -6.73 -33.03
N TYR A 364 5.65 -5.46 -32.64
CA TYR A 364 6.95 -4.78 -32.68
C TYR A 364 7.04 -3.62 -31.66
N PRO A 365 8.25 -3.28 -31.16
CA PRO A 365 8.44 -2.21 -30.17
C PRO A 365 8.44 -0.83 -30.84
N PHE A 366 7.26 -0.24 -31.03
CA PHE A 366 7.09 1.08 -31.66
C PHE A 366 7.33 2.27 -30.71
N GLY A 367 7.73 2.02 -29.46
CA GLY A 367 7.83 3.03 -28.42
C GLY A 367 6.45 3.47 -27.96
N CYS A 368 5.63 2.51 -27.49
CA CYS A 368 4.40 2.83 -26.78
C CYS A 368 4.76 3.65 -25.54
N ASP A 369 4.09 4.79 -25.38
CA ASP A 369 4.43 5.80 -24.37
C ASP A 369 3.13 6.35 -23.79
N LEU A 370 2.72 5.80 -22.66
CA LEU A 370 1.47 6.11 -21.97
C LEU A 370 1.69 7.16 -20.90
N SER A 371 0.67 7.97 -20.69
CA SER A 371 0.71 9.03 -19.69
C SER A 371 0.61 8.49 -18.26
N GLU A 372 1.75 8.37 -17.58
CA GLU A 372 1.76 8.06 -16.15
C GLU A 372 1.08 9.15 -15.33
N ALA A 373 1.27 10.42 -15.69
CA ALA A 373 0.66 11.55 -14.99
C ALA A 373 -0.87 11.53 -15.11
N HIS A 374 -1.41 11.23 -16.30
CA HIS A 374 -2.84 11.05 -16.48
C HIS A 374 -3.36 9.89 -15.64
N LEU A 375 -2.74 8.71 -15.76
CA LEU A 375 -3.16 7.53 -15.02
C LEU A 375 -3.13 7.80 -13.51
N PHE A 376 -2.08 8.45 -13.02
CA PHE A 376 -1.93 8.83 -11.62
C PHE A 376 -3.03 9.78 -11.15
N PHE A 377 -3.16 10.96 -11.75
CA PHE A 377 -4.07 11.99 -11.24
C PHE A 377 -5.53 11.63 -11.45
N LEU A 378 -5.89 11.07 -12.61
CA LEU A 378 -7.29 10.82 -12.97
C LEU A 378 -7.86 9.57 -12.28
N SER A 379 -7.00 8.67 -11.81
CA SER A 379 -7.43 7.57 -10.93
C SER A 379 -7.42 7.94 -9.43
N GLY A 380 -7.12 9.20 -9.10
CA GLY A 380 -7.24 9.76 -7.75
C GLY A 380 -5.93 9.88 -6.97
N GLY A 381 -4.78 9.85 -7.66
CA GLY A 381 -3.46 10.03 -7.06
C GLY A 381 -3.21 11.43 -6.54
N THR A 382 -2.41 11.53 -5.47
CA THR A 382 -1.96 12.81 -4.91
C THR A 382 -0.47 12.77 -4.61
N CYS A 383 0.20 13.91 -4.75
CA CYS A 383 1.63 14.02 -4.41
C CYS A 383 1.94 13.80 -2.91
N ASP A 384 0.91 13.70 -2.05
CA ASP A 384 1.06 13.43 -0.62
C ASP A 384 1.08 11.92 -0.29
N TRP A 385 0.34 11.10 -1.07
CA TRP A 385 0.07 9.70 -0.69
C TRP A 385 0.34 8.68 -1.80
N GLY A 386 0.54 9.11 -3.05
CA GLY A 386 0.56 8.22 -4.20
C GLY A 386 -0.85 7.95 -4.72
N VAL A 387 -1.07 6.76 -5.29
CA VAL A 387 -2.39 6.35 -5.79
C VAL A 387 -2.70 4.90 -5.40
N ASP A 388 -3.97 4.62 -5.09
CA ASP A 388 -4.43 3.27 -4.78
C ASP A 388 -4.41 2.41 -6.06
N ILE A 389 -3.58 1.36 -6.06
CA ILE A 389 -3.39 0.52 -7.25
C ILE A 389 -4.68 -0.16 -7.70
N GLN A 390 -5.59 -0.53 -6.78
CA GLN A 390 -6.86 -1.16 -7.15
C GLN A 390 -7.78 -0.17 -7.87
N LYS A 391 -7.86 1.06 -7.38
CA LYS A 391 -8.61 2.13 -8.08
C LYS A 391 -8.00 2.44 -9.43
N THR A 392 -6.68 2.39 -9.53
CA THR A 392 -5.95 2.64 -10.77
C THR A 392 -6.25 1.58 -11.84
N VAL A 393 -6.29 0.29 -11.47
CA VAL A 393 -6.65 -0.78 -12.42
C VAL A 393 -8.13 -0.81 -12.77
N GLU A 394 -9.03 -0.41 -11.87
CA GLU A 394 -10.44 -0.20 -12.21
C GLU A 394 -10.62 0.99 -13.17
N TYR A 395 -9.89 2.08 -12.95
CA TYR A 395 -9.85 3.21 -13.89
C TYR A 395 -9.36 2.77 -15.29
N LEU A 396 -8.37 1.88 -15.36
CA LEU A 396 -7.90 1.29 -16.63
C LEU A 396 -8.96 0.43 -17.33
N ILE A 397 -9.88 -0.20 -16.59
CA ILE A 397 -11.02 -0.93 -17.18
C ILE A 397 -12.06 0.06 -17.71
N GLU A 398 -12.42 1.06 -16.90
CA GLU A 398 -13.52 1.97 -17.19
C GLU A 398 -13.16 3.03 -18.24
N GLN A 399 -12.03 3.71 -18.05
CA GLN A 399 -11.61 4.89 -18.82
C GLN A 399 -10.38 4.62 -19.68
N GLY A 400 -9.42 3.84 -19.18
CA GLY A 400 -8.14 3.60 -19.85
C GLY A 400 -7.15 4.76 -19.67
N VAL A 401 -5.97 4.60 -20.26
CA VAL A 401 -4.88 5.58 -20.20
C VAL A 401 -4.51 6.02 -21.63
N PRO A 402 -4.42 7.34 -21.90
CA PRO A 402 -3.98 7.86 -23.20
C PRO A 402 -2.44 7.86 -23.31
N ASP A 403 -1.92 8.23 -24.48
CA ASP A 403 -0.49 8.44 -24.65
C ASP A 403 0.03 9.70 -23.94
N GLU A 404 1.34 9.72 -23.68
CA GLU A 404 2.07 10.78 -22.96
C GLU A 404 1.74 12.19 -23.47
N GLY A 405 1.67 12.36 -24.80
CA GLY A 405 1.39 13.66 -25.41
C GLY A 405 0.00 14.24 -25.08
N SER A 406 -0.91 13.44 -24.53
CA SER A 406 -2.20 13.93 -24.05
C SER A 406 -2.10 14.68 -22.72
N TYR A 407 -1.21 14.22 -21.85
CA TYR A 407 -1.00 14.70 -20.49
C TYR A 407 0.45 14.36 -20.08
N PRO A 408 1.43 15.15 -20.50
CA PRO A 408 2.84 14.88 -20.22
C PRO A 408 3.14 14.84 -18.72
N ASP A 409 4.08 14.00 -18.30
CA ASP A 409 4.69 14.08 -16.98
C ASP A 409 5.55 15.35 -16.91
N PRO A 410 5.11 16.40 -16.20
CA PRO A 410 5.82 17.67 -16.19
C PRO A 410 7.01 17.64 -15.23
N HIS A 411 7.28 16.48 -14.59
CA HIS A 411 8.35 16.21 -13.65
C HIS A 411 8.44 17.21 -12.49
N ARG A 412 7.30 17.72 -11.99
CA ARG A 412 7.27 18.68 -10.89
C ARG A 412 7.18 17.97 -9.53
N PRO A 413 7.69 18.59 -8.45
CA PRO A 413 7.50 18.10 -7.08
C PRO A 413 6.07 18.20 -6.55
N TYR A 414 5.25 19.06 -7.16
CA TYR A 414 3.91 19.42 -6.68
C TYR A 414 2.96 19.60 -7.86
N ASP A 415 2.80 18.56 -8.68
CA ASP A 415 1.83 18.63 -9.76
C ASP A 415 0.41 18.63 -9.25
N SER A 416 -0.41 19.34 -10.00
CA SER A 416 -1.85 19.39 -9.82
C SER A 416 -2.52 18.96 -11.11
N LEU A 417 -3.75 18.50 -10.97
CA LEU A 417 -4.58 18.11 -12.09
C LEU A 417 -4.70 19.30 -13.06
N TYR A 418 -4.30 19.09 -14.31
CA TYR A 418 -4.43 20.06 -15.39
C TYR A 418 -5.21 19.45 -16.55
N GLU A 419 -5.61 20.27 -17.52
CA GLU A 419 -6.45 19.80 -18.62
C GLU A 419 -5.66 18.93 -19.60
N SER A 420 -6.14 17.70 -19.84
CA SER A 420 -5.67 16.86 -20.93
C SER A 420 -6.06 17.46 -22.29
N VAL A 421 -5.40 17.06 -23.38
CA VAL A 421 -5.84 17.42 -24.75
C VAL A 421 -7.27 16.94 -25.01
N SER A 422 -8.06 17.70 -25.77
CA SER A 422 -9.51 17.46 -25.88
C SER A 422 -9.93 16.11 -26.45
N ASP A 423 -9.05 15.43 -27.20
CA ASP A 423 -9.32 14.15 -27.86
C ASP A 423 -8.73 12.94 -27.09
N TRP A 424 -8.23 13.13 -25.87
CA TRP A 424 -7.54 12.09 -25.09
C TRP A 424 -8.36 10.80 -24.94
N GLU A 425 -9.68 10.89 -24.78
CA GLU A 425 -10.57 9.73 -24.63
C GLU A 425 -10.48 8.77 -25.84
N ASN A 426 -10.26 9.29 -27.05
CA ASN A 426 -10.13 8.52 -28.29
C ASN A 426 -8.75 7.87 -28.46
N ARG A 427 -7.80 8.20 -27.59
CA ARG A 427 -6.41 7.75 -27.60
C ARG A 427 -6.15 6.68 -26.54
N THR A 428 -7.17 6.34 -25.75
CA THR A 428 -7.03 5.47 -24.57
C THR A 428 -6.81 4.00 -24.91
N ILE A 429 -5.99 3.36 -24.08
CA ILE A 429 -5.81 1.92 -23.97
C ILE A 429 -6.41 1.46 -22.64
N LYS A 430 -7.20 0.38 -22.70
CA LYS A 430 -7.92 -0.22 -21.58
C LYS A 430 -7.45 -1.64 -21.33
N ILE A 431 -7.66 -2.13 -20.11
CA ILE A 431 -7.48 -3.54 -19.74
C ILE A 431 -8.84 -4.22 -19.60
N LYS A 432 -8.93 -5.54 -19.84
CA LYS A 432 -10.18 -6.30 -19.68
C LYS A 432 -10.39 -6.77 -18.25
N GLU A 433 -9.33 -7.23 -17.62
CA GLU A 433 -9.36 -7.69 -16.24
C GLU A 433 -8.00 -7.56 -15.57
N TRP A 434 -7.99 -7.73 -14.26
CA TRP A 434 -6.79 -7.78 -13.44
C TRP A 434 -7.01 -8.79 -12.30
N GLY A 435 -5.94 -9.14 -11.60
CA GLY A 435 -6.06 -9.95 -10.39
C GLY A 435 -4.75 -10.12 -9.63
N TRP A 436 -4.85 -10.78 -8.48
CA TRP A 436 -3.72 -11.08 -7.62
C TRP A 436 -3.06 -12.41 -7.99
N VAL A 437 -1.73 -12.46 -7.88
CA VAL A 437 -0.90 -13.65 -8.09
C VAL A 437 -0.37 -14.13 -6.74
N ASN A 438 -0.43 -15.43 -6.47
CA ASN A 438 0.15 -15.98 -5.25
C ASN A 438 1.64 -15.66 -5.14
N ASN A 439 2.10 -15.34 -3.93
CA ASN A 439 3.50 -15.07 -3.64
C ASN A 439 4.29 -16.38 -3.49
N ASP A 440 4.34 -17.15 -4.57
CA ASP A 440 5.21 -18.31 -4.74
C ASP A 440 5.87 -18.26 -6.12
N ILE A 441 7.08 -18.81 -6.22
CA ILE A 441 7.92 -18.65 -7.40
C ILE A 441 7.27 -19.21 -8.65
N GLU A 442 6.51 -20.30 -8.55
CA GLU A 442 5.90 -20.95 -9.70
C GLU A 442 4.71 -20.14 -10.22
N SER A 443 3.80 -19.72 -9.34
CA SER A 443 2.67 -18.85 -9.69
C SER A 443 3.12 -17.54 -10.33
N ILE A 444 4.18 -16.91 -9.79
CA ILE A 444 4.74 -15.68 -10.36
C ILE A 444 5.25 -15.92 -11.78
N LYS A 445 5.99 -17.01 -12.03
CA LYS A 445 6.49 -17.33 -13.37
C LYS A 445 5.37 -17.64 -14.35
N GLN A 446 4.39 -18.44 -13.94
CA GLN A 446 3.23 -18.77 -14.76
C GLN A 446 2.45 -17.51 -15.14
N ALA A 447 2.17 -16.64 -14.17
CA ALA A 447 1.48 -15.38 -14.41
C ALA A 447 2.28 -14.45 -15.31
N LEU A 448 3.60 -14.36 -15.10
CA LEU A 448 4.49 -13.50 -15.89
C LEU A 448 4.49 -13.86 -17.38
N ILE A 449 4.47 -15.16 -17.70
CA ILE A 449 4.42 -15.65 -19.08
C ILE A 449 3.01 -15.51 -19.66
N LYS A 450 1.98 -15.80 -18.84
CA LYS A 450 0.60 -15.85 -19.31
C LYS A 450 0.01 -14.46 -19.56
N TYR A 451 0.26 -13.51 -18.65
CA TYR A 451 -0.44 -12.23 -18.62
C TYR A 451 0.43 -11.04 -19.02
N GLY A 452 1.75 -11.15 -18.90
CA GLY A 452 2.66 -10.00 -19.09
C GLY A 452 3.46 -9.67 -17.84
N PRO A 453 4.23 -8.56 -17.86
CA PRO A 453 4.94 -8.06 -16.68
C PRO A 453 4.02 -7.88 -15.47
N LEU A 454 4.48 -8.29 -14.29
CA LEU A 454 3.67 -8.26 -13.07
C LEU A 454 4.01 -7.04 -12.21
N VAL A 455 3.00 -6.32 -11.74
CA VAL A 455 3.20 -5.18 -10.85
C VAL A 455 3.29 -5.67 -9.41
N ILE A 456 4.34 -5.28 -8.69
CA ILE A 456 4.57 -5.71 -7.31
C ILE A 456 4.65 -4.53 -6.35
N CYS A 457 3.98 -4.71 -5.22
CA CYS A 457 4.09 -3.86 -4.05
C CYS A 457 5.26 -4.38 -3.20
N GLN A 458 6.28 -3.55 -3.03
CA GLN A 458 7.47 -3.93 -2.26
C GLN A 458 7.77 -2.97 -1.11
N MET A 459 8.34 -3.51 -0.03
CA MET A 459 8.96 -2.72 1.01
C MET A 459 10.46 -2.56 0.70
N THR A 460 10.85 -1.32 0.42
CA THR A 460 12.27 -1.00 0.17
C THR A 460 13.03 -0.89 1.48
N ARG A 461 14.32 -1.23 1.42
CA ARG A 461 15.27 -1.02 2.51
C ARG A 461 16.38 -0.09 2.04
N LYS A 462 17.02 0.60 2.99
CA LYS A 462 18.06 1.61 2.69
C LYS A 462 19.27 1.08 1.91
N ASP A 463 19.52 -0.23 1.94
CA ASP A 463 20.58 -0.88 1.19
C ASP A 463 20.25 -1.04 -0.31
N LEU A 464 18.96 -1.06 -0.68
CA LEU A 464 18.54 -1.06 -2.08
C LEU A 464 18.95 0.22 -2.81
N ASP A 465 18.92 1.38 -2.13
CA ASP A 465 19.34 2.66 -2.73
C ASP A 465 20.79 2.61 -3.26
N ASN A 466 21.64 1.74 -2.67
CA ASN A 466 23.04 1.56 -3.06
C ASN A 466 23.26 0.39 -4.02
N TYR A 467 22.20 -0.24 -4.53
CA TYR A 467 22.30 -1.29 -5.52
C TYR A 467 22.90 -0.75 -6.83
N ASN A 468 23.89 -1.48 -7.36
CA ASN A 468 24.56 -1.13 -8.61
C ASN A 468 24.53 -2.30 -9.60
N ASN A 469 24.79 -3.53 -9.13
CA ASN A 469 24.72 -4.74 -9.94
C ASN A 469 24.58 -6.00 -9.08
N GLY A 470 24.36 -7.13 -9.73
CA GLY A 470 24.32 -8.46 -9.11
C GLY A 470 22.93 -8.86 -8.63
N ILE A 471 22.85 -9.93 -7.84
CA ILE A 471 21.58 -10.42 -7.29
C ILE A 471 21.38 -9.78 -5.91
N TYR A 472 20.44 -8.86 -5.83
CA TYR A 472 20.04 -8.20 -4.59
C TYR A 472 19.40 -9.20 -3.63
N MET A 473 19.80 -9.10 -2.37
CA MET A 473 19.21 -9.81 -1.25
C MET A 473 19.03 -8.82 -0.09
N PRO A 474 17.79 -8.54 0.36
CA PRO A 474 17.55 -7.55 1.40
C PRO A 474 18.30 -7.87 2.70
N LYS A 475 19.07 -6.90 3.20
CA LYS A 475 19.72 -7.05 4.52
C LYS A 475 18.72 -6.74 5.62
N ILE A 476 18.41 -7.72 6.46
CA ILE A 476 17.44 -7.53 7.56
C ILE A 476 17.90 -6.46 8.56
N SER A 477 19.22 -6.33 8.74
CA SER A 477 19.83 -5.29 9.56
C SER A 477 19.74 -3.87 8.94
N SER A 478 19.42 -3.76 7.65
CA SER A 478 19.20 -2.50 6.97
C SER A 478 17.76 -2.04 7.23
N PRO A 479 17.53 -0.81 7.68
CA PRO A 479 16.19 -0.34 7.98
C PRO A 479 15.30 -0.35 6.74
N ILE A 480 14.04 -0.72 6.94
CA ILE A 480 12.96 -0.46 5.99
C ILE A 480 12.88 1.06 5.79
N GLN A 481 12.65 1.48 4.55
CA GLN A 481 12.69 2.90 4.18
C GLN A 481 11.33 3.41 3.70
N ARG A 482 10.70 2.73 2.73
CA ARG A 482 9.41 3.14 2.16
C ARG A 482 8.74 1.99 1.41
N GLY A 483 7.42 2.08 1.26
CA GLY A 483 6.71 1.34 0.22
C GLY A 483 7.10 1.84 -1.17
N HIS A 484 7.10 0.92 -2.14
CA HIS A 484 7.40 1.23 -3.53
C HIS A 484 6.73 0.22 -4.45
N VAL A 485 6.32 0.64 -5.65
CA VAL A 485 5.68 -0.23 -6.64
C VAL A 485 6.54 -0.31 -7.89
N VAL A 486 6.81 -1.53 -8.35
CA VAL A 486 7.74 -1.84 -9.45
C VAL A 486 7.24 -3.02 -10.27
N THR A 487 7.89 -3.37 -11.37
CA THR A 487 7.38 -4.38 -12.30
C THR A 487 8.36 -5.55 -12.47
N ILE A 488 7.92 -6.79 -12.25
CA ILE A 488 8.66 -8.01 -12.63
C ILE A 488 8.57 -8.16 -14.15
N ILE A 489 9.72 -8.27 -14.82
CA ILE A 489 9.81 -8.37 -16.28
C ILE A 489 10.50 -9.65 -16.78
N GLY A 490 11.05 -10.46 -15.87
CA GLY A 490 11.75 -11.69 -16.23
C GLY A 490 12.24 -12.48 -15.02
N TYR A 491 12.78 -13.67 -15.28
CA TYR A 491 13.40 -14.53 -14.29
C TYR A 491 14.51 -15.40 -14.89
N ASP A 492 15.43 -15.85 -14.04
CA ASP A 492 16.51 -16.78 -14.38
C ASP A 492 16.68 -17.81 -13.25
N ASP A 493 16.35 -19.07 -13.53
CA ASP A 493 16.46 -20.18 -12.58
C ASP A 493 17.90 -20.57 -12.25
N ASN A 494 18.83 -20.39 -13.19
CA ASN A 494 20.24 -20.69 -12.95
C ASN A 494 20.81 -19.70 -11.92
N GLN A 495 20.32 -18.47 -11.94
CA GLN A 495 20.70 -17.43 -10.99
C GLN A 495 19.73 -17.31 -9.80
N ARG A 496 18.62 -18.05 -9.81
CA ARG A 496 17.55 -18.01 -8.80
C ARG A 496 17.05 -16.58 -8.54
N CYS A 497 16.76 -15.82 -9.58
CA CYS A 497 16.36 -14.43 -9.44
C CYS A 497 15.22 -13.99 -10.36
N PHE A 498 14.49 -12.98 -9.91
CA PHE A 498 13.60 -12.18 -10.76
C PHE A 498 14.34 -10.93 -11.23
N THR A 499 14.04 -10.48 -12.44
CA THR A 499 14.45 -9.16 -12.93
C THR A 499 13.31 -8.18 -12.72
N ILE A 500 13.60 -7.09 -12.04
CA ILE A 500 12.66 -6.04 -11.69
C ILE A 500 13.02 -4.77 -12.45
N ARG A 501 12.03 -4.17 -13.10
CA ARG A 501 12.08 -2.83 -13.68
C ARG A 501 11.73 -1.81 -12.61
N ASN A 502 12.61 -0.83 -12.41
CA ASN A 502 12.41 0.28 -11.49
C ASN A 502 12.13 1.58 -12.26
N SER A 503 11.56 2.57 -11.57
CA SER A 503 11.19 3.90 -12.07
C SER A 503 12.14 5.00 -11.59
N GLY A 504 13.38 4.64 -11.24
CA GLY A 504 14.40 5.56 -10.71
C GLY A 504 15.32 6.19 -11.76
N GLY A 505 15.03 6.03 -13.06
CA GLY A 505 15.91 6.42 -14.16
C GLY A 505 16.96 5.35 -14.51
N ASP A 506 17.55 5.49 -15.70
CA ASP A 506 18.50 4.55 -16.28
C ASP A 506 19.93 4.65 -15.71
N ASN A 507 20.23 5.73 -14.99
CA ASN A 507 21.51 5.89 -14.27
C ASN A 507 21.60 5.08 -12.96
N TRP A 508 20.51 4.43 -12.54
CA TRP A 508 20.45 3.64 -11.31
C TRP A 508 20.49 2.12 -11.59
N GLY A 509 21.20 1.37 -10.75
CA GLY A 509 21.27 -0.10 -10.85
C GLY A 509 21.79 -0.61 -12.20
N GLU A 510 21.15 -1.65 -12.73
CA GLU A 510 21.51 -2.27 -14.01
C GLU A 510 20.76 -1.61 -15.17
N LYS A 511 20.98 -0.30 -15.36
CA LYS A 511 20.25 0.55 -16.32
C LYS A 511 18.75 0.68 -16.03
N GLY A 512 18.39 1.02 -14.80
CA GLY A 512 17.00 1.10 -14.33
C GLY A 512 16.40 -0.24 -13.86
N TYR A 513 17.17 -1.32 -13.91
CA TYR A 513 16.76 -2.64 -13.46
C TYR A 513 17.53 -3.07 -12.22
N PHE A 514 16.96 -4.03 -11.50
CA PHE A 514 17.71 -4.81 -10.52
C PHE A 514 17.27 -6.27 -10.56
N ARG A 515 18.19 -7.17 -10.24
CA ARG A 515 17.89 -8.59 -10.08
C ARG A 515 17.77 -8.91 -8.61
N ILE A 516 16.74 -9.65 -8.23
CA ILE A 516 16.47 -9.98 -6.83
C ILE A 516 16.34 -11.48 -6.63
N SER A 517 16.95 -12.00 -5.57
CA SER A 517 16.91 -13.42 -5.23
C SER A 517 15.48 -13.91 -5.00
N TYR A 518 15.14 -15.11 -5.47
CA TYR A 518 13.89 -15.79 -5.11
C TYR A 518 13.71 -15.93 -3.59
N ASP A 519 14.81 -16.03 -2.86
CA ASP A 519 14.77 -16.18 -1.40
C ASP A 519 14.21 -14.92 -0.70
N SER A 520 14.23 -13.75 -1.37
CA SER A 520 13.67 -12.51 -0.81
C SER A 520 12.14 -12.50 -0.80
N PHE A 521 11.48 -13.34 -1.60
CA PHE A 521 10.01 -13.45 -1.66
C PHE A 521 9.46 -14.24 -0.46
N ASN A 522 10.34 -14.80 0.37
CA ASN A 522 10.00 -15.31 1.69
C ASN A 522 9.49 -14.15 2.59
N PRO A 523 8.35 -14.32 3.30
CA PRO A 523 7.79 -13.31 4.21
C PRO A 523 8.79 -12.77 5.25
N TYR A 524 9.81 -13.56 5.62
CA TYR A 524 10.86 -13.17 6.55
C TYR A 524 11.61 -11.89 6.16
N TYR A 525 11.76 -11.61 4.85
CA TYR A 525 12.42 -10.40 4.37
C TYR A 525 11.47 -9.21 4.23
N SER A 526 10.16 -9.47 4.28
CA SER A 526 9.09 -8.49 4.05
C SER A 526 9.22 -7.74 2.73
N PHE A 527 9.83 -8.36 1.72
CA PHE A 527 10.09 -7.71 0.43
C PHE A 527 8.79 -7.43 -0.31
N ILE A 528 7.96 -8.46 -0.58
CA ILE A 528 6.60 -8.27 -1.09
C ILE A 528 5.70 -7.86 0.07
N TYR A 529 4.97 -6.77 -0.10
CA TYR A 529 4.12 -6.21 0.94
C TYR A 529 2.79 -5.72 0.37
N PRO A 530 1.63 -6.26 0.79
CA PRO A 530 0.34 -5.96 0.20
C PRO A 530 -0.27 -4.65 0.75
N PHE A 531 0.38 -3.50 0.52
CA PHE A 531 -0.09 -2.17 0.99
C PHE A 531 -1.55 -1.90 0.62
N TYR A 532 -1.92 -2.35 -0.57
CA TYR A 532 -3.23 -2.13 -1.19
C TYR A 532 -4.10 -3.40 -1.16
N GLY A 533 -3.79 -4.37 -0.31
CA GLY A 533 -4.52 -5.64 -0.19
C GLY A 533 -4.04 -6.75 -1.14
N GLY A 534 -4.78 -7.87 -1.16
CA GLY A 534 -4.45 -9.05 -1.95
C GLY A 534 -3.10 -9.68 -1.57
N THR A 535 -2.33 -10.09 -2.57
CA THR A 535 -1.02 -10.74 -2.39
C THR A 535 0.16 -9.77 -2.51
N GLY A 536 -0.08 -8.53 -2.95
CA GLY A 536 0.97 -7.57 -3.31
C GLY A 536 1.63 -7.85 -4.67
N ILE A 537 1.10 -8.79 -5.45
CA ILE A 537 1.57 -9.10 -6.82
C ILE A 537 0.36 -9.12 -7.74
N LEU A 538 0.30 -8.18 -8.69
CA LEU A 538 -0.83 -7.93 -9.55
C LEU A 538 -0.49 -8.25 -11.01
N TYR A 539 -1.42 -8.89 -11.71
CA TYR A 539 -1.42 -8.99 -13.18
C TYR A 539 -2.54 -8.14 -13.76
N ILE A 540 -2.34 -7.68 -14.99
CA ILE A 540 -3.37 -7.16 -15.88
C ILE A 540 -3.57 -8.14 -17.04
N ASP A 541 -4.75 -8.18 -17.63
CA ASP A 541 -5.02 -9.05 -18.79
C ASP A 541 -5.88 -8.34 -19.85
N GLY A 542 -5.56 -8.63 -21.11
CA GLY A 542 -6.30 -8.25 -22.29
C GLY A 542 -6.34 -6.75 -22.57
N VAL A 543 -5.27 -6.19 -23.13
CA VAL A 543 -5.25 -4.80 -23.58
C VAL A 543 -6.07 -4.58 -24.87
N TYR A 544 -6.85 -3.49 -24.92
CA TYR A 544 -7.67 -3.09 -26.08
C TYR A 544 -7.89 -1.57 -26.11
N GLY A 545 -8.52 -1.06 -27.17
CA GLY A 545 -8.70 0.38 -27.39
C GLY A 545 -7.86 0.86 -28.57
N ASN A 546 -7.35 2.08 -28.49
CA ASN A 546 -6.49 2.65 -29.53
C ASN A 546 -5.02 2.35 -29.22
N LEU A 547 -4.53 1.19 -29.67
CA LEU A 547 -3.18 0.71 -29.32
C LEU A 547 -2.05 1.54 -29.95
N MET A 548 -2.35 2.28 -31.02
CA MET A 548 -1.39 3.07 -31.81
C MET A 548 -2.08 4.32 -32.35
N PRO A 549 -2.38 5.32 -31.49
CA PRO A 549 -3.01 6.55 -31.95
C PRO A 549 -2.11 7.29 -32.95
N ASP A 550 -2.70 7.84 -34.02
CA ASP A 550 -1.99 8.61 -35.05
C ASP A 550 -1.87 10.08 -34.63
N VAL A 551 -0.86 10.33 -33.81
CA VAL A 551 -0.68 11.60 -33.09
C VAL A 551 0.75 12.09 -33.25
N PRO A 552 1.01 13.40 -33.15
CA PRO A 552 2.37 13.89 -33.06
C PRO A 552 3.01 13.40 -31.75
N LYS A 553 4.30 13.13 -31.74
CA LYS A 553 5.09 12.96 -30.51
C LYS A 553 5.97 14.19 -30.33
N ILE A 554 6.16 14.58 -29.08
CA ILE A 554 6.91 15.78 -28.71
C ILE A 554 7.64 15.51 -27.40
N GLU A 555 8.92 15.88 -27.34
CA GLU A 555 9.74 15.88 -26.13
C GLU A 555 10.62 17.13 -26.11
N ILE A 556 10.63 17.85 -24.99
CA ILE A 556 11.49 18.99 -24.74
C ILE A 556 12.88 18.47 -24.34
N ILE A 557 13.83 18.58 -25.27
CA ILE A 557 15.21 18.13 -25.07
C ILE A 557 16.04 19.18 -24.34
N THR A 558 15.71 20.45 -24.50
CA THR A 558 16.37 21.56 -23.80
C THR A 558 15.32 22.60 -23.43
N PRO A 559 15.23 23.05 -22.17
CA PRO A 559 16.08 22.69 -21.04
C PRO A 559 15.70 21.36 -20.37
N LYS A 560 16.62 20.75 -19.63
CA LYS A 560 16.39 19.52 -18.85
C LYS A 560 16.28 19.79 -17.36
N ILE A 561 15.36 19.10 -16.68
CA ILE A 561 15.24 19.16 -15.22
C ILE A 561 16.58 18.88 -14.52
N TYR A 562 16.80 19.49 -13.36
CA TYR A 562 18.05 19.43 -12.60
C TYR A 562 19.30 19.98 -13.32
N HIS A 563 19.15 20.78 -14.38
CA HIS A 563 20.29 21.44 -15.05
C HIS A 563 20.29 22.97 -14.85
N THR A 564 21.48 23.55 -14.94
CA THR A 564 21.73 24.99 -14.96
C THR A 564 22.32 25.35 -16.31
N TYR A 565 21.75 26.34 -16.97
CA TYR A 565 22.16 26.85 -18.27
C TYR A 565 22.80 28.22 -18.09
N LEU A 566 24.10 28.32 -18.40
CA LEU A 566 24.86 29.58 -18.40
C LEU A 566 25.14 29.99 -19.85
N PHE A 567 24.38 30.95 -20.38
CA PHE A 567 24.48 31.39 -21.78
C PHE A 567 24.50 30.21 -22.78
N ASN A 568 23.44 29.39 -22.75
CA ASN A 568 23.31 28.12 -23.51
C ASN A 568 24.32 27.00 -23.19
N ASN A 569 25.22 27.15 -22.20
CA ASN A 569 26.05 26.04 -21.74
C ASN A 569 25.37 25.26 -20.61
N GLU A 570 25.10 23.97 -20.84
CA GLU A 570 24.46 23.06 -19.89
C GLU A 570 25.43 22.56 -18.81
N ILE A 571 25.00 22.62 -17.54
CA ILE A 571 25.74 22.13 -16.37
C ILE A 571 24.75 21.43 -15.42
N GLU A 572 25.05 20.21 -14.96
CA GLU A 572 24.23 19.58 -13.90
C GLU A 572 24.19 20.44 -12.62
N THR A 573 22.98 20.62 -12.06
CA THR A 573 22.80 21.49 -10.91
C THR A 573 23.32 20.83 -9.63
N ILE A 574 24.37 21.44 -9.04
CA ILE A 574 24.97 21.00 -7.76
C ILE A 574 24.03 21.25 -6.58
N PHE A 575 23.24 22.33 -6.61
CA PHE A 575 22.32 22.72 -5.52
C PHE A 575 20.88 22.26 -5.81
N LYS A 576 20.61 20.96 -5.74
CA LYS A 576 19.29 20.36 -6.06
C LYS A 576 18.14 20.79 -5.12
N ARG A 577 18.44 21.41 -3.98
CA ARG A 577 17.47 21.91 -2.98
C ARG A 577 17.88 23.30 -2.49
N VAL A 578 17.18 24.33 -2.93
CA VAL A 578 17.25 25.69 -2.39
C VAL A 578 15.85 26.04 -1.94
N SER A 579 15.68 26.43 -0.67
CA SER A 579 14.38 26.51 0.04
C SER A 579 13.40 27.59 -0.46
N THR A 580 13.63 28.16 -1.65
CA THR A 580 12.83 29.23 -2.27
C THR A 580 12.60 29.04 -3.77
N ILE A 581 13.11 27.96 -4.36
CA ILE A 581 12.96 27.65 -5.80
C ILE A 581 12.37 26.25 -5.91
N GLN A 582 11.39 26.08 -6.81
CA GLN A 582 10.81 24.77 -7.11
C GLN A 582 11.92 23.74 -7.36
N ARG A 583 11.82 22.59 -6.69
CA ARG A 583 12.77 21.49 -6.88
C ARG A 583 12.63 20.99 -8.33
N ALA A 584 13.76 20.62 -8.95
CA ALA A 584 13.87 20.14 -10.33
C ALA A 584 13.86 21.18 -11.47
N ALA A 585 13.23 22.36 -11.32
CA ALA A 585 13.19 23.36 -12.40
C ALA A 585 14.61 23.76 -12.89
N PRO A 586 14.89 23.78 -14.21
CA PRO A 586 16.17 24.20 -14.75
C PRO A 586 16.43 25.68 -14.47
N ARG A 587 17.69 26.03 -14.24
CA ARG A 587 18.09 27.40 -13.89
C ARG A 587 18.72 28.09 -15.08
N ILE A 588 18.17 29.21 -15.50
CA ILE A 588 18.58 29.87 -16.74
C ILE A 588 19.28 31.19 -16.41
N PHE A 589 20.52 31.35 -16.88
CA PHE A 589 21.28 32.59 -16.79
C PHE A 589 21.62 33.06 -18.22
N GLY A 590 20.91 34.07 -18.72
CA GLY A 590 21.05 34.57 -20.09
C GLY A 590 20.10 33.91 -21.10
N GLU A 591 20.50 33.87 -22.37
CA GLU A 591 19.69 33.29 -23.46
C GLU A 591 19.54 31.76 -23.30
N LEU A 592 18.35 31.26 -23.64
CA LEU A 592 18.00 29.84 -23.68
C LEU A 592 17.32 29.53 -25.01
N THR A 593 17.89 28.59 -25.77
CA THR A 593 17.21 28.00 -26.92
C THR A 593 16.47 26.74 -26.46
N ILE A 594 15.16 26.73 -26.61
CA ILE A 594 14.31 25.56 -26.36
C ILE A 594 14.39 24.68 -27.60
N ASN A 595 14.84 23.44 -27.42
CA ASN A 595 14.95 22.46 -28.49
C ASN A 595 13.98 21.32 -28.19
N VAL A 596 13.31 20.84 -29.24
CA VAL A 596 12.36 19.74 -29.11
C VAL A 596 12.60 18.66 -30.14
N ASP A 597 12.43 17.42 -29.72
CA ASP A 597 12.37 16.26 -30.61
C ASP A 597 10.91 15.96 -30.93
N THR A 598 10.65 15.70 -32.20
CA THR A 598 9.29 15.44 -32.68
C THR A 598 9.23 14.26 -33.63
N LEU A 599 8.07 13.62 -33.69
CA LEU A 599 7.72 12.62 -34.70
C LEU A 599 6.30 12.88 -35.17
N ASN A 600 6.03 12.71 -36.46
CA ASN A 600 4.69 12.93 -37.03
C ASN A 600 4.15 14.34 -36.75
N THR A 601 5.00 15.37 -36.90
CA THR A 601 4.69 16.76 -36.54
C THR A 601 4.91 17.67 -37.74
N ASN A 602 3.93 18.51 -38.03
CA ASN A 602 3.95 19.50 -39.11
C ASN A 602 4.34 20.90 -38.62
N MET A 603 4.02 21.21 -37.36
CA MET A 603 4.20 22.53 -36.75
C MET A 603 4.28 22.39 -35.24
N VAL A 604 5.02 23.30 -34.59
CA VAL A 604 5.12 23.40 -33.14
C VAL A 604 4.77 24.82 -32.67
N GLU A 605 3.93 24.92 -31.63
CA GLU A 605 3.67 26.17 -30.91
C GLU A 605 4.42 26.17 -29.59
N PHE A 606 5.16 27.24 -29.31
CA PHE A 606 5.83 27.46 -28.04
C PHE A 606 5.06 28.50 -27.22
N LEU A 607 4.61 28.09 -26.04
CA LEU A 607 3.87 28.90 -25.10
C LEU A 607 4.75 29.19 -23.88
N LEU A 608 4.63 30.41 -23.37
CA LEU A 608 5.22 30.85 -22.12
C LEU A 608 4.10 31.32 -21.20
N ASP A 609 3.96 30.69 -20.03
CA ASP A 609 2.92 30.97 -19.04
C ASP A 609 1.50 30.96 -19.65
N GLY A 610 1.26 30.01 -20.56
CA GLY A 610 -0.02 29.83 -21.27
C GLY A 610 -0.26 30.79 -22.44
N VAL A 611 0.74 31.60 -22.83
CA VAL A 611 0.63 32.54 -23.96
C VAL A 611 1.56 32.12 -25.08
N VAL A 612 1.02 31.89 -26.28
CA VAL A 612 1.81 31.59 -27.49
C VAL A 612 2.80 32.71 -27.78
N GLN A 613 4.09 32.35 -27.84
CA GLN A 613 5.20 33.26 -28.13
C GLN A 613 5.79 33.03 -29.52
N HIS A 614 5.84 31.78 -29.98
CA HIS A 614 6.45 31.40 -31.24
C HIS A 614 5.71 30.22 -31.86
N ILE A 615 5.63 30.20 -33.19
CA ILE A 615 5.12 29.09 -33.98
C ILE A 615 6.21 28.78 -35.00
N ASP A 616 6.62 27.52 -35.04
CA ASP A 616 7.69 27.04 -35.91
C ASP A 616 7.14 25.94 -36.83
N GLU A 617 7.32 26.14 -38.14
CA GLU A 617 6.93 25.22 -39.21
C GLU A 617 8.16 24.59 -39.89
N ASP A 618 9.37 24.99 -39.50
CA ASP A 618 10.62 24.58 -40.13
C ASP A 618 11.45 23.69 -39.18
N VAL A 619 11.79 22.47 -39.63
CA VAL A 619 12.66 21.58 -38.85
C VAL A 619 14.14 22.02 -38.92
N PRO A 620 14.91 21.94 -37.81
CA PRO A 620 14.51 21.50 -36.47
C PRO A 620 13.70 22.57 -35.73
N PHE A 621 12.62 22.14 -35.07
CA PHE A 621 11.76 23.05 -34.30
C PHE A 621 12.49 23.56 -33.07
N GLN A 622 12.61 24.88 -32.94
CA GLN A 622 13.33 25.49 -31.83
C GLN A 622 12.84 26.92 -31.55
N TRP A 623 13.03 27.37 -30.31
CA TRP A 623 12.68 28.73 -29.92
C TRP A 623 13.73 29.39 -29.04
N ASP A 624 14.30 30.50 -29.51
CA ASP A 624 15.16 31.38 -28.69
C ASP A 624 14.31 32.16 -27.68
N CYS A 625 14.09 31.55 -26.51
CA CYS A 625 13.23 32.07 -25.46
C CYS A 625 13.86 33.26 -24.74
N LYS A 626 13.14 34.39 -24.77
CA LYS A 626 13.48 35.61 -24.01
C LYS A 626 12.34 35.96 -23.07
N THR A 627 12.59 35.86 -21.77
CA THR A 627 11.59 36.15 -20.74
C THR A 627 12.19 36.95 -19.57
N SER A 628 11.32 37.45 -18.71
CA SER A 628 11.69 38.13 -17.46
C SER A 628 12.30 37.17 -16.44
N LYS A 629 12.83 37.73 -15.34
CA LYS A 629 13.31 36.93 -14.21
C LYS A 629 12.14 36.37 -13.43
N GLY A 630 12.24 35.10 -13.03
CA GLY A 630 11.20 34.43 -12.26
C GLY A 630 11.01 32.97 -12.65
N LEU A 631 10.00 32.35 -12.03
CA LEU A 631 9.50 31.04 -12.42
C LEU A 631 8.58 31.21 -13.62
N HIS A 632 8.79 30.41 -14.65
CA HIS A 632 7.98 30.38 -15.87
C HIS A 632 7.67 28.94 -16.25
N THR A 633 6.54 28.73 -16.93
CA THR A 633 6.18 27.45 -17.52
C THR A 633 6.29 27.56 -19.03
N ILE A 634 7.09 26.68 -19.63
CA ILE A 634 7.17 26.48 -21.07
C ILE A 634 6.25 25.32 -21.40
N GLU A 635 5.29 25.53 -22.29
CA GLU A 635 4.46 24.49 -22.88
C GLU A 635 4.73 24.47 -24.38
N VAL A 636 4.90 23.27 -24.94
CA VAL A 636 5.14 23.07 -26.37
C VAL A 636 4.04 22.19 -26.93
N ILE A 637 3.30 22.69 -27.92
CA ILE A 637 2.22 21.96 -28.59
C ILE A 637 2.68 21.59 -29.99
N ALA A 638 2.80 20.29 -30.25
CA ALA A 638 3.05 19.73 -31.57
C ALA A 638 1.73 19.41 -32.27
N HIS A 639 1.64 19.74 -33.56
CA HIS A 639 0.46 19.55 -34.39
C HIS A 639 0.74 18.60 -35.55
N ASN A 640 -0.23 17.75 -35.87
CA ASN A 640 -0.31 17.05 -37.15
C ASN A 640 -1.69 17.29 -37.80
N ASP A 641 -1.98 16.63 -38.92
CA ASP A 641 -3.24 16.84 -39.65
C ASP A 641 -4.51 16.42 -38.89
N LYS A 642 -4.38 15.70 -37.76
CA LYS A 642 -5.48 15.04 -37.06
C LYS A 642 -5.61 15.40 -35.59
N SER A 643 -4.50 15.69 -34.91
CA SER A 643 -4.43 15.80 -33.46
C SER A 643 -3.24 16.67 -33.02
N ILE A 644 -3.18 16.91 -31.72
CA ILE A 644 -2.12 17.65 -31.06
C ILE A 644 -1.54 16.81 -29.92
N SER A 645 -0.29 17.07 -29.59
CA SER A 645 0.35 16.55 -28.39
C SER A 645 1.11 17.68 -27.73
N LYS A 646 1.28 17.60 -26.42
CA LYS A 646 2.01 18.62 -25.68
C LYS A 646 3.10 18.02 -24.82
N ASP A 647 4.11 18.83 -24.58
CA ASP A 647 5.11 18.63 -23.53
C ASP A 647 5.30 19.94 -22.76
N ILE A 648 5.76 19.87 -21.52
CA ILE A 648 5.75 20.98 -20.59
C ILE A 648 6.93 20.91 -19.61
N ILE A 649 7.54 22.06 -19.34
CA ILE A 649 8.60 22.18 -18.34
C ILE A 649 8.57 23.53 -17.64
N ASP A 650 8.79 23.53 -16.33
CA ASP A 650 9.02 24.78 -15.58
C ASP A 650 10.49 25.16 -15.57
N VAL A 651 10.79 26.44 -15.78
CA VAL A 651 12.13 27.01 -15.72
C VAL A 651 12.21 28.17 -14.74
N PHE A 652 13.37 28.34 -14.11
CA PHE A 652 13.64 29.49 -13.25
C PHE A 652 14.71 30.39 -13.88
N VAL A 653 14.31 31.57 -14.34
CA VAL A 653 15.16 32.54 -15.03
C VAL A 653 15.78 33.52 -14.03
N VAL A 654 17.12 33.56 -13.97
CA VAL A 654 17.89 34.28 -12.95
C VAL A 654 18.41 35.63 -13.45
N ILE A 655 18.92 35.70 -14.68
CA ILE A 655 19.41 36.94 -15.30
C ILE A 655 18.91 37.11 -16.71
#